data_AF-R1C9U4-F1
#
_entry.id   AF-R1C9U4-F1
#
_cell.length_a   1.000
_cell.length_b   1.000
_cell.length_c   1.000
_cell.angle_alpha   90.00
_cell.angle_beta   90.00
_cell.angle_gamma   90.00
#
_symmetry.space_group_name_H-M   'P 1'
#
loop_
_entity.id
_entity.type
_entity.pdbx_description
1 polymer ?
#
loop_
_entity_poly.entity_id
_entity_poly.type
_entity_poly.pdbx_seq_one_letter_code
_entity_poly.pdbx_strand_id
1 'polypeptide(L)'
;MDFGVEACDNFFQHSCGGWIEASPIPADQSSWSVLGMMGERNTRRLRTILEEVRTNSSARPEQMTSSQRLGIVYDSCLAPEWADDGLLPLQRLFELVDGMSSIEEVFSTIATLTLAGHMVLIGGAVGADIGNPNKNIFSVWQGSGGLPDASYYLKNDSESRELRQAYRDHVATMLDLLSMPDPEVAAEHVLRLETRLAQISMPAELLRDPDATYNKLDLTGLEELSPELPWDRYLQVLSDARFCDPAWKIGRDAACLPPAFGRASSPLCSAGDCATLEEIDVSTPEFFEKLQAVLRDTPLEHIKSLFRWRLVVAAVTGAANGTSIVSGMLSEELGKAMDLVTKVEAAFDATLPEEEWMDDSSRAAAFEKVAAVQNLIGHPSEWTDYGDLLLAPSKLVTNVMQIRTWGACRSMREYGQPVDKDTWSMGPQTVNAYYSPPRNQMVFPAAILQEPMFDPGRLAAQNFGAIGMGRKFDAQGRMSPWWSESTVKNFEQRAKQVKDLYGSIEVQPGVKLNGDLTLGENLADMGGLKMAFRAFLRELDETGVHPDDTAGHHLTHRQLFFTAFAQVLTDPHSLPRARVNTPLANFAPFSEAFHCEAGSEMNPEAKVSVFRRGIGGPPRNIPFRGLESYLGLGQREWENFSAVVEVVEVVEWRVTLVRTASMPSPDAAARHTGAGVARRQAHHERMRDERAREAAAGEAELPPEDDAVEMASAVHVLDSVGEVGPNYTLLRSKETKAKRRKRKREDARAALDGHTVLSTGSRLEIFCDSERWYPATVMAREEDGDGRIVHEVEYDGYPDRRWWHMLDDERKHGERKP
;
A
#
# COMPACT_ATOMS: atom_id res chain seq x y z
N MET A 1 20.63 -3.27 -14.93
CA MET A 1 20.64 -4.12 -16.15
C MET A 1 21.54 -5.31 -15.91
N ASP A 2 21.17 -6.46 -16.47
CA ASP A 2 21.92 -7.70 -16.56
C ASP A 2 22.18 -7.97 -18.05
N PHE A 3 23.37 -7.60 -18.52
CA PHE A 3 23.77 -7.79 -19.91
C PHE A 3 24.15 -9.24 -20.24
N GLY A 4 24.07 -10.18 -19.28
CA GLY A 4 24.22 -11.61 -19.51
C GLY A 4 22.94 -12.28 -20.05
N VAL A 5 21.82 -11.54 -20.09
CA VAL A 5 20.55 -11.99 -20.63
C VAL A 5 20.17 -11.12 -21.82
N GLU A 6 19.83 -11.76 -22.94
CA GLU A 6 19.45 -11.06 -24.17
C GLU A 6 18.11 -10.32 -24.00
N ALA A 7 18.08 -9.08 -24.51
CA ALA A 7 16.89 -8.21 -24.45
C ALA A 7 15.67 -8.86 -25.12
N CYS A 8 15.89 -9.71 -26.12
CA CYS A 8 14.86 -10.38 -26.90
C CYS A 8 14.37 -11.72 -26.30
N ASP A 9 15.04 -12.22 -25.25
CA ASP A 9 14.66 -13.44 -24.54
C ASP A 9 13.89 -13.13 -23.25
N ASN A 10 14.34 -12.14 -22.48
CA ASN A 10 13.67 -11.77 -21.22
C ASN A 10 14.00 -10.33 -20.82
N PHE A 11 13.25 -9.37 -21.36
CA PHE A 11 13.57 -7.96 -21.19
C PHE A 11 13.52 -7.47 -19.73
N PHE A 12 12.60 -7.98 -18.90
CA PHE A 12 12.57 -7.69 -17.46
C PHE A 12 13.89 -8.09 -16.77
N GLN A 13 14.41 -9.29 -17.06
CA GLN A 13 15.70 -9.71 -16.50
C GLN A 13 16.85 -8.87 -17.10
N HIS A 14 16.86 -8.61 -18.40
CA HIS A 14 17.84 -7.75 -19.05
C HIS A 14 17.90 -6.34 -18.40
N SER A 15 16.76 -5.69 -18.20
CA SER A 15 16.71 -4.34 -17.62
C SER A 15 16.94 -4.31 -16.11
N CYS A 16 16.40 -5.28 -15.37
CA CYS A 16 16.27 -5.22 -13.90
C CYS A 16 17.12 -6.26 -13.15
N GLY A 17 17.66 -7.29 -13.81
CA GLY A 17 18.33 -8.44 -13.18
C GLY A 17 19.42 -8.07 -12.19
N GLY A 18 20.35 -7.18 -12.59
CA GLY A 18 21.42 -6.70 -11.70
C GLY A 18 20.91 -5.87 -10.49
N TRP A 19 19.72 -5.26 -10.57
CA TRP A 19 19.09 -4.62 -9.40
C TRP A 19 18.49 -5.68 -8.47
N ILE A 20 17.82 -6.69 -9.03
CA ILE A 20 17.22 -7.81 -8.28
C ILE A 20 18.30 -8.60 -7.51
N GLU A 21 19.47 -8.82 -8.13
CA GLU A 21 20.60 -9.48 -7.46
C GLU A 21 21.22 -8.61 -6.34
N ALA A 22 21.33 -7.30 -6.57
CA ALA A 22 21.92 -6.37 -5.61
C ALA A 22 20.95 -5.92 -4.48
N SER A 23 19.64 -6.12 -4.64
CA SER A 23 18.59 -5.59 -3.76
C SER A 23 17.74 -6.73 -3.19
N PRO A 24 18.27 -7.53 -2.24
CA PRO A 24 17.49 -8.54 -1.55
C PRO A 24 16.31 -7.88 -0.83
N ILE A 25 15.18 -8.58 -0.73
CA ILE A 25 14.02 -8.11 0.03
C ILE A 25 14.45 -7.95 1.50
N PRO A 26 14.27 -6.77 2.12
CA PRO A 26 14.58 -6.56 3.53
C PRO A 26 13.81 -7.53 4.44
N ALA A 27 14.35 -7.85 5.62
CA ALA A 27 13.79 -8.90 6.48
C ALA A 27 12.41 -8.56 7.08
N ASP A 28 12.08 -7.28 7.10
CA ASP A 28 10.84 -6.64 7.52
C ASP A 28 9.90 -6.32 6.34
N GLN A 29 10.19 -6.86 5.14
CA GLN A 29 9.45 -6.55 3.92
C GLN A 29 8.87 -7.81 3.27
N SER A 30 7.65 -7.71 2.75
CA SER A 30 6.99 -8.80 2.00
C SER A 30 7.38 -8.82 0.53
N SER A 31 7.79 -7.67 -0.01
CA SER A 31 8.33 -7.49 -1.36
C SER A 31 9.26 -6.28 -1.38
N TRP A 32 10.10 -6.16 -2.40
CA TRP A 32 10.97 -4.99 -2.54
C TRP A 32 11.02 -4.54 -3.99
N SER A 33 10.98 -3.22 -4.19
CA SER A 33 10.84 -2.60 -5.51
C SER A 33 11.31 -1.15 -5.52
N VAL A 34 11.31 -0.55 -6.70
CA VAL A 34 11.53 0.89 -6.87
C VAL A 34 10.48 1.73 -6.14
N LEU A 35 9.19 1.37 -6.20
CA LEU A 35 8.15 2.11 -5.44
C LEU A 35 8.29 1.88 -3.92
N GLY A 36 8.74 0.71 -3.48
CA GLY A 36 9.08 0.44 -2.07
C GLY A 36 10.24 1.31 -1.57
N MET A 37 11.32 1.42 -2.36
CA MET A 37 12.43 2.34 -2.05
C MET A 37 11.98 3.81 -1.98
N MET A 38 11.06 4.23 -2.85
CA MET A 38 10.47 5.58 -2.81
C MET A 38 9.57 5.76 -1.58
N GLY A 39 8.78 4.74 -1.23
CA GLY A 39 7.95 4.69 -0.02
C GLY A 39 8.80 4.88 1.22
N GLU A 40 9.82 4.05 1.40
CA GLU A 40 10.77 4.12 2.52
C GLU A 40 11.49 5.48 2.60
N ARG A 41 11.95 6.03 1.47
CA ARG A 41 12.52 7.39 1.42
C ARG A 41 11.53 8.44 1.91
N ASN A 42 10.27 8.33 1.51
CA ASN A 42 9.23 9.26 1.94
C ASN A 42 8.89 9.06 3.42
N THR A 43 8.76 7.83 3.92
CA THR A 43 8.56 7.50 5.34
C THR A 43 9.61 8.19 6.22
N ARG A 44 10.89 8.14 5.85
CA ARG A 44 11.97 8.87 6.56
C ARG A 44 11.81 10.39 6.54
N ARG A 45 11.36 10.99 5.43
CA ARG A 45 11.09 12.44 5.34
C ARG A 45 9.87 12.84 6.16
N LEU A 46 8.79 12.06 6.08
CA LEU A 46 7.57 12.27 6.89
C LEU A 46 7.91 12.17 8.38
N ARG A 47 8.78 11.23 8.77
CA ARG A 47 9.30 11.10 10.12
C ARG A 47 10.03 12.36 10.59
N THR A 48 10.93 12.94 9.79
CA THR A 48 11.60 14.21 10.14
C THR A 48 10.59 15.34 10.34
N ILE A 49 9.63 15.51 9.42
CA ILE A 49 8.55 16.51 9.55
C ILE A 49 7.73 16.27 10.83
N LEU A 50 7.37 15.00 11.09
CA LEU A 50 6.66 14.59 12.29
C LEU A 50 7.44 14.95 13.55
N GLU A 51 8.74 14.67 13.59
CA GLU A 51 9.67 15.01 14.67
C GLU A 51 9.79 16.53 14.90
N GLU A 52 9.75 17.35 13.83
CA GLU A 52 9.72 18.82 13.89
C GLU A 52 8.38 19.39 14.40
N VAL A 53 7.24 18.78 14.02
CA VAL A 53 5.89 19.22 14.46
C VAL A 53 5.42 18.55 15.76
N ARG A 54 6.26 17.73 16.41
CA ARG A 54 6.02 17.26 17.80
C ARG A 54 5.80 18.45 18.71
N THR A 55 4.89 18.30 19.66
CA THR A 55 4.53 19.45 20.49
C THR A 55 4.52 19.15 21.99
N ASN A 56 5.42 19.84 22.70
CA ASN A 56 5.18 20.28 24.08
C ASN A 56 4.08 21.38 24.15
N SER A 57 2.99 21.24 23.39
CA SER A 57 1.97 22.29 23.26
C SER A 57 0.96 22.23 24.40
N SER A 58 0.87 23.34 25.12
CA SER A 58 -0.21 23.62 26.06
C SER A 58 -1.41 24.34 25.41
N ALA A 59 -1.47 24.38 24.07
CA ALA A 59 -2.63 24.91 23.35
C ALA A 59 -3.88 24.09 23.67
N ARG A 60 -5.03 24.75 23.67
CA ARG A 60 -6.30 24.06 23.87
C ARG A 60 -6.73 23.35 22.58
N PRO A 61 -7.51 22.24 22.64
CA PRO A 61 -7.93 21.50 21.45
C PRO A 61 -8.61 22.36 20.38
N GLU A 62 -9.36 23.40 20.77
CA GLU A 62 -10.04 24.34 19.86
C GLU A 62 -9.10 25.36 19.18
N GLN A 63 -7.80 25.37 19.52
CA GLN A 63 -6.77 26.28 18.97
C GLN A 63 -5.64 25.54 18.23
N MET A 64 -5.68 24.21 18.17
CA MET A 64 -4.63 23.41 17.53
C MET A 64 -4.76 23.41 16.00
N THR A 65 -3.65 23.71 15.32
CA THR A 65 -3.53 23.53 13.86
C THR A 65 -3.49 22.05 13.48
N SER A 66 -3.74 21.73 12.21
CA SER A 66 -3.65 20.35 11.70
C SER A 66 -2.26 19.73 11.93
N SER A 67 -1.19 20.51 11.78
CA SER A 67 0.18 20.05 12.07
C SER A 67 0.41 19.71 13.54
N GLN A 68 -0.20 20.48 14.46
CA GLN A 68 -0.11 20.20 15.91
C GLN A 68 -0.93 18.96 16.29
N ARG A 69 -2.11 18.76 15.68
CA ARG A 69 -2.91 17.53 15.84
C ARG A 69 -2.16 16.29 15.34
N LEU A 70 -1.47 16.43 14.22
CA LEU A 70 -0.62 15.38 13.67
C LEU A 70 0.57 15.05 14.60
N GLY A 71 1.23 16.08 15.16
CA GLY A 71 2.23 15.91 16.21
C GLY A 71 1.71 15.13 17.42
N ILE A 72 0.48 15.40 17.87
CA ILE A 72 -0.17 14.67 18.98
C ILE A 72 -0.42 13.19 18.64
N VAL A 73 -0.83 12.87 17.40
CA VAL A 73 -0.98 11.46 16.98
C VAL A 73 0.39 10.77 17.00
N TYR A 74 1.43 11.40 16.46
CA TYR A 74 2.77 10.84 16.44
C TYR A 74 3.38 10.68 17.84
N ASP A 75 3.22 11.68 18.72
CA ASP A 75 3.59 11.58 20.13
C ASP A 75 2.86 10.40 20.80
N SER A 76 1.58 10.16 20.47
CA SER A 76 0.84 9.01 20.99
C SER A 76 1.33 7.65 20.49
N CYS A 77 1.94 7.56 19.31
CA CYS A 77 2.61 6.35 18.83
C CYS A 77 3.88 6.03 19.65
N LEU A 78 4.61 7.07 20.08
CA LEU A 78 5.87 6.95 20.80
C LEU A 78 5.70 6.79 22.32
N ALA A 79 4.57 7.21 22.88
CA ALA A 79 4.27 7.21 24.31
C ALA A 79 4.01 5.78 24.85
N PRO A 80 4.89 5.18 25.68
CA PRO A 80 4.70 3.81 26.17
C PRO A 80 3.40 3.60 26.97
N GLU A 81 2.79 4.68 27.48
CA GLU A 81 1.55 4.68 28.25
C GLU A 81 0.33 4.17 27.47
N TRP A 82 0.37 4.09 26.13
CA TRP A 82 -0.74 3.44 25.39
C TRP A 82 -0.87 1.95 25.73
N ALA A 83 0.21 1.29 26.16
CA ALA A 83 0.20 -0.10 26.58
C ALA A 83 -0.48 -0.31 27.95
N ASP A 84 -0.46 0.70 28.83
CA ASP A 84 -1.13 0.65 30.13
C ASP A 84 -2.66 0.70 30.00
N ASP A 85 -3.19 1.37 28.97
CA ASP A 85 -4.62 1.36 28.64
C ASP A 85 -5.07 0.02 28.06
N GLY A 86 -4.17 -0.73 27.41
CA GLY A 86 -4.45 -2.02 26.78
C GLY A 86 -5.68 -1.98 25.87
N LEU A 87 -6.72 -2.74 26.22
CA LEU A 87 -8.00 -2.79 25.50
C LEU A 87 -9.11 -1.93 26.10
N LEU A 88 -8.84 -1.10 27.13
CA LEU A 88 -9.87 -0.26 27.75
C LEU A 88 -10.62 0.64 26.74
N PRO A 89 -9.99 1.23 25.71
CA PRO A 89 -10.71 2.01 24.70
C PRO A 89 -11.71 1.20 23.85
N LEU A 90 -11.57 -0.13 23.78
CA LEU A 90 -12.50 -1.03 23.12
C LEU A 90 -13.56 -1.63 24.07
N GLN A 91 -13.44 -1.44 25.39
CA GLN A 91 -14.28 -2.14 26.38
C GLN A 91 -15.78 -1.99 26.08
N ARG A 92 -16.24 -0.78 25.71
CA ARG A 92 -17.66 -0.54 25.39
C ARG A 92 -18.13 -1.24 24.11
N LEU A 93 -17.23 -1.44 23.14
CA LEU A 93 -17.54 -2.20 21.93
C LEU A 93 -17.58 -3.71 22.21
N PHE A 94 -16.76 -4.20 23.14
CA PHE A 94 -16.91 -5.57 23.65
C PHE A 94 -18.19 -5.75 24.45
N GLU A 95 -18.57 -4.82 25.33
CA GLU A 95 -19.85 -4.86 26.06
C GLU A 95 -21.06 -4.87 25.09
N LEU A 96 -21.00 -4.09 24.00
CA LEU A 96 -22.01 -4.12 22.93
C LEU A 96 -22.10 -5.50 22.26
N VAL A 97 -20.96 -6.10 21.91
CA VAL A 97 -20.87 -7.44 21.31
C VAL A 97 -21.34 -8.53 22.27
N ASP A 98 -20.96 -8.46 23.54
CA ASP A 98 -21.32 -9.42 24.59
C ASP A 98 -22.83 -9.39 24.88
N GLY A 99 -23.42 -8.19 24.86
CA GLY A 99 -24.85 -7.94 25.07
C GLY A 99 -25.77 -8.46 23.95
N MET A 100 -25.24 -8.79 22.76
CA MET A 100 -26.07 -9.32 21.67
C MET A 100 -26.78 -10.62 22.08
N SER A 101 -28.10 -10.68 21.86
CA SER A 101 -28.96 -11.83 22.12
C SER A 101 -29.82 -12.26 20.92
N SER A 102 -29.85 -11.45 19.86
CA SER A 102 -30.70 -11.63 18.67
C SER A 102 -30.04 -11.13 17.38
N ILE A 103 -30.56 -11.53 16.20
CA ILE A 103 -30.08 -11.04 14.90
C ILE A 103 -30.36 -9.54 14.71
N GLU A 104 -31.44 -9.01 15.28
CA GLU A 104 -31.74 -7.57 15.32
C GLU A 104 -30.64 -6.76 16.04
N GLU A 105 -30.11 -7.31 17.14
CA GLU A 105 -28.99 -6.72 17.87
C GLU A 105 -27.64 -6.93 17.16
N VAL A 106 -27.47 -8.03 16.41
CA VAL A 106 -26.31 -8.22 15.51
C VAL A 106 -26.27 -7.12 14.47
N PHE A 107 -27.36 -6.86 13.75
CA PHE A 107 -27.41 -5.80 12.72
C PHE A 107 -27.32 -4.39 13.33
N SER A 108 -27.94 -4.15 14.48
CA SER A 108 -27.74 -2.91 15.24
C SER A 108 -26.27 -2.70 15.60
N THR A 109 -25.56 -3.77 15.97
CA THR A 109 -24.14 -3.75 16.30
C THR A 109 -23.27 -3.53 15.06
N ILE A 110 -23.56 -4.18 13.92
CA ILE A 110 -22.85 -3.93 12.65
C ILE A 110 -22.99 -2.46 12.26
N ALA A 111 -24.20 -1.88 12.25
CA ALA A 111 -24.39 -0.46 11.93
C ALA A 111 -23.62 0.47 12.90
N THR A 112 -23.64 0.18 14.20
CA THR A 112 -22.88 0.92 15.22
C THR A 112 -21.37 0.84 14.98
N LEU A 113 -20.87 -0.34 14.58
CA LEU A 113 -19.46 -0.56 14.24
C LEU A 113 -19.08 0.18 12.95
N THR A 114 -19.92 0.15 11.92
CA THR A 114 -19.73 0.92 10.68
C THR A 114 -19.59 2.41 10.98
N LEU A 115 -20.47 2.98 11.82
CA LEU A 115 -20.38 4.39 12.24
C LEU A 115 -19.12 4.68 13.11
N ALA A 116 -18.60 3.70 13.83
CA ALA A 116 -17.31 3.79 14.52
C ALA A 116 -16.09 3.59 13.59
N GLY A 117 -16.30 3.30 12.29
CA GLY A 117 -15.25 3.03 11.31
C GLY A 117 -14.65 1.61 11.38
N HIS A 118 -15.47 0.63 11.80
CA HIS A 118 -15.16 -0.80 11.87
C HIS A 118 -16.14 -1.61 11.01
N MET A 119 -15.66 -2.24 9.95
CA MET A 119 -16.48 -3.13 9.11
C MET A 119 -16.38 -4.58 9.58
N VAL A 120 -17.53 -5.23 9.77
CA VAL A 120 -17.61 -6.67 10.13
C VAL A 120 -18.90 -7.28 9.55
N LEU A 121 -18.77 -8.45 8.92
CA LEU A 121 -19.81 -9.15 8.11
C LEU A 121 -20.34 -8.39 6.89
N ILE A 122 -20.60 -7.10 7.02
CA ILE A 122 -21.10 -6.19 5.99
C ILE A 122 -20.12 -5.01 5.92
N GLY A 123 -19.58 -4.74 4.74
CA GLY A 123 -18.90 -3.48 4.45
C GLY A 123 -19.93 -2.45 4.01
N GLY A 124 -19.73 -1.18 4.36
CA GLY A 124 -20.60 -0.11 3.92
C GLY A 124 -19.96 1.27 4.06
N ALA A 125 -20.12 2.12 3.04
CA ALA A 125 -19.62 3.49 3.01
C ALA A 125 -20.46 4.33 2.04
N VAL A 126 -20.37 5.65 2.18
CA VAL A 126 -20.92 6.59 1.19
C VAL A 126 -19.88 6.92 0.14
N GLY A 127 -20.29 6.95 -1.12
CA GLY A 127 -19.47 7.37 -2.26
C GLY A 127 -20.33 7.82 -3.43
N ALA A 128 -19.70 8.19 -4.54
CA ALA A 128 -20.40 8.63 -5.74
C ALA A 128 -21.26 7.48 -6.33
N ASP A 129 -22.56 7.75 -6.56
CA ASP A 129 -23.47 6.84 -7.24
C ASP A 129 -22.98 6.64 -8.68
N ILE A 130 -22.59 5.42 -9.05
CA ILE A 130 -22.04 5.17 -10.40
C ILE A 130 -23.10 5.31 -11.51
N GLY A 131 -24.39 5.16 -11.20
CA GLY A 131 -25.49 5.47 -12.11
C GLY A 131 -25.88 6.96 -12.11
N ASN A 132 -25.48 7.73 -11.09
CA ASN A 132 -25.68 9.17 -11.00
C ASN A 132 -24.49 9.90 -10.32
N PRO A 133 -23.36 10.10 -11.02
CA PRO A 133 -22.08 10.58 -10.46
C PRO A 133 -22.09 12.01 -9.89
N ASN A 134 -23.25 12.67 -9.88
CA ASN A 134 -23.46 13.97 -9.25
C ASN A 134 -24.10 13.86 -7.85
N LYS A 135 -24.48 12.66 -7.38
CA LYS A 135 -25.06 12.40 -6.05
C LYS A 135 -24.26 11.30 -5.35
N ASN A 136 -24.05 11.44 -4.05
CA ASN A 136 -23.52 10.35 -3.22
C ASN A 136 -24.64 9.37 -2.79
N ILE A 137 -24.33 8.08 -2.80
CA ILE A 137 -25.18 6.97 -2.33
C ILE A 137 -24.44 6.18 -1.25
N PHE A 138 -25.19 5.48 -0.38
CA PHE A 138 -24.62 4.50 0.52
C PHE A 138 -24.54 3.15 -0.18
N SER A 139 -23.34 2.58 -0.28
CA SER A 139 -23.11 1.25 -0.85
C SER A 139 -22.88 0.22 0.26
N VAL A 140 -23.39 -1.00 0.08
CA VAL A 140 -23.14 -2.16 0.97
C VAL A 140 -22.59 -3.34 0.18
N TRP A 141 -21.61 -4.03 0.77
CA TRP A 141 -20.92 -5.16 0.14
C TRP A 141 -20.55 -6.25 1.15
N GLN A 142 -20.19 -7.42 0.64
CA GLN A 142 -19.74 -8.55 1.46
C GLN A 142 -18.54 -8.17 2.37
N GLY A 143 -18.61 -8.52 3.66
CA GLY A 143 -17.46 -8.38 4.55
C GLY A 143 -16.29 -9.29 4.16
N SER A 144 -15.06 -8.83 4.35
CA SER A 144 -13.86 -9.59 4.06
C SER A 144 -13.58 -10.67 5.13
N GLY A 145 -12.85 -11.73 4.75
CA GLY A 145 -12.19 -12.64 5.70
C GLY A 145 -11.01 -11.98 6.43
N GLY A 146 -10.37 -12.69 7.36
CA GLY A 146 -9.05 -12.32 7.88
C GLY A 146 -7.90 -12.89 7.06
N LEU A 147 -8.17 -13.84 6.16
CA LEU A 147 -7.28 -14.25 5.08
C LEU A 147 -7.58 -13.44 3.80
N PRO A 148 -6.60 -13.27 2.89
CA PRO A 148 -6.69 -12.28 1.80
C PRO A 148 -7.80 -12.51 0.77
N ASP A 149 -8.24 -13.75 0.57
CA ASP A 149 -9.23 -14.14 -0.43
C ASP A 149 -10.01 -15.39 0.00
N ALA A 150 -11.22 -15.57 -0.52
CA ALA A 150 -12.08 -16.72 -0.27
C ALA A 150 -11.38 -18.06 -0.58
N SER A 151 -10.53 -18.13 -1.62
CA SER A 151 -9.88 -19.38 -2.02
C SER A 151 -8.93 -19.94 -0.95
N TYR A 152 -8.36 -19.10 -0.06
CA TYR A 152 -7.56 -19.57 1.08
C TYR A 152 -8.39 -20.37 2.10
N TYR A 153 -9.70 -20.14 2.17
CA TYR A 153 -10.61 -20.94 3.01
C TYR A 153 -11.05 -22.23 2.32
N LEU A 154 -11.24 -22.20 0.99
CA LEU A 154 -11.93 -23.24 0.23
C LEU A 154 -11.00 -24.31 -0.37
N LYS A 155 -9.76 -23.96 -0.71
CA LYS A 155 -8.77 -24.89 -1.30
C LYS A 155 -8.34 -25.99 -0.31
N ASN A 156 -8.13 -27.20 -0.80
CA ASN A 156 -7.83 -28.39 0.03
C ASN A 156 -6.47 -29.05 -0.30
N ASP A 157 -5.54 -28.30 -0.87
CA ASP A 157 -4.11 -28.64 -0.90
C ASP A 157 -3.46 -28.53 0.51
N SER A 158 -2.20 -28.93 0.63
CA SER A 158 -1.46 -28.88 1.90
C SER A 158 -1.21 -27.45 2.37
N GLU A 159 -0.78 -26.56 1.47
CA GLU A 159 -0.43 -25.17 1.76
C GLU A 159 -1.63 -24.40 2.34
N SER A 160 -2.81 -24.50 1.69
CA SER A 160 -4.04 -23.87 2.16
C SER A 160 -4.51 -24.41 3.51
N ARG A 161 -4.27 -25.71 3.81
CA ARG A 161 -4.57 -26.30 5.13
C ARG A 161 -3.61 -25.80 6.21
N GLU A 162 -2.31 -25.76 5.92
CA GLU A 162 -1.28 -25.26 6.84
C GLU A 162 -1.50 -23.77 7.14
N LEU A 163 -1.84 -22.97 6.13
CA LEU A 163 -2.16 -21.55 6.27
C LEU A 163 -3.44 -21.31 7.10
N ARG A 164 -4.50 -22.10 6.92
CA ARG A 164 -5.70 -22.02 7.78
C ARG A 164 -5.39 -22.38 9.24
N GLN A 165 -4.54 -23.39 9.46
CA GLN A 165 -4.11 -23.76 10.81
C GLN A 165 -3.30 -22.63 11.45
N ALA A 166 -2.30 -22.10 10.74
CA ALA A 166 -1.48 -20.98 11.22
C ALA A 166 -2.31 -19.72 11.52
N TYR A 167 -3.30 -19.41 10.68
CA TYR A 167 -4.24 -18.31 10.93
C TYR A 167 -5.08 -18.53 12.20
N ARG A 168 -5.64 -19.73 12.37
CA ARG A 168 -6.40 -20.09 13.57
C ARG A 168 -5.53 -20.03 14.83
N ASP A 169 -4.28 -20.49 14.77
CA ASP A 169 -3.35 -20.43 15.90
C ASP A 169 -2.89 -18.99 16.20
N HIS A 170 -2.79 -18.14 15.17
CA HIS A 170 -2.58 -16.70 15.32
C HIS A 170 -3.76 -16.02 16.03
N VAL A 171 -5.01 -16.30 15.60
CA VAL A 171 -6.23 -15.78 16.28
C VAL A 171 -6.23 -16.20 17.76
N ALA A 172 -5.98 -17.46 18.06
CA ALA A 172 -5.92 -17.95 19.45
C ALA A 172 -4.82 -17.23 20.25
N THR A 173 -3.61 -17.11 19.69
CA THR A 173 -2.48 -16.42 20.34
C THR A 173 -2.80 -14.95 20.64
N MET A 174 -3.39 -14.22 19.69
CA MET A 174 -3.75 -12.82 19.87
C MET A 174 -4.86 -12.64 20.93
N LEU A 175 -5.84 -13.53 20.97
CA LEU A 175 -6.89 -13.51 21.99
C LEU A 175 -6.34 -13.86 23.40
N ASP A 176 -5.40 -14.80 23.51
CA ASP A 176 -4.72 -15.14 24.78
C ASP A 176 -3.85 -13.99 25.31
N LEU A 177 -3.04 -13.37 24.43
CA LEU A 177 -2.23 -12.18 24.78
C LEU A 177 -3.08 -11.03 25.34
N LEU A 178 -4.32 -10.92 24.87
CA LEU A 178 -5.29 -9.92 25.26
C LEU A 178 -6.22 -10.39 26.40
N SER A 179 -5.94 -11.54 27.00
CA SER A 179 -6.68 -12.13 28.13
C SER A 179 -8.18 -12.34 27.84
N MET A 180 -8.53 -12.60 26.58
CA MET A 180 -9.90 -12.93 26.19
C MET A 180 -10.27 -14.36 26.60
N PRO A 181 -11.53 -14.64 26.97
CA PRO A 181 -11.95 -15.96 27.41
C PRO A 181 -11.92 -16.99 26.26
N ASP A 182 -11.53 -18.22 26.60
CA ASP A 182 -11.51 -19.40 25.72
C ASP A 182 -10.92 -19.15 24.31
N PRO A 183 -9.69 -18.61 24.21
CA PRO A 183 -9.12 -18.11 22.95
C PRO A 183 -9.05 -19.19 21.85
N GLU A 184 -8.74 -20.42 22.24
CA GLU A 184 -8.72 -21.61 21.37
C GLU A 184 -10.10 -21.92 20.75
N VAL A 185 -11.18 -21.76 21.53
CA VAL A 185 -12.56 -22.01 21.09
C VAL A 185 -13.05 -20.86 20.22
N ALA A 186 -12.74 -19.62 20.62
CA ALA A 186 -13.04 -18.44 19.83
C ALA A 186 -12.35 -18.46 18.45
N ALA A 187 -11.10 -18.93 18.36
CA ALA A 187 -10.41 -19.10 17.09
C ALA A 187 -11.07 -20.13 16.16
N GLU A 188 -11.54 -21.26 16.70
CA GLU A 188 -12.34 -22.25 15.96
C GLU A 188 -13.67 -21.68 15.47
N HIS A 189 -14.32 -20.84 16.26
CA HIS A 189 -15.53 -20.14 15.85
C HIS A 189 -15.27 -19.17 14.68
N VAL A 190 -14.19 -18.37 14.78
CA VAL A 190 -13.77 -17.42 13.75
C VAL A 190 -13.48 -18.14 12.44
N LEU A 191 -12.56 -19.11 12.44
CA LEU A 191 -12.20 -19.84 11.21
C LEU A 191 -13.41 -20.50 10.56
N ARG A 192 -14.31 -21.10 11.36
CA ARG A 192 -15.53 -21.75 10.88
C ARG A 192 -16.49 -20.76 10.24
N LEU A 193 -16.76 -19.63 10.89
CA LEU A 193 -17.68 -18.62 10.36
C LEU A 193 -17.11 -17.96 9.10
N GLU A 194 -15.83 -17.56 9.11
CA GLU A 194 -15.17 -17.00 7.93
C GLU A 194 -15.13 -17.99 6.76
N THR A 195 -14.93 -19.29 7.01
CA THR A 195 -15.04 -20.32 5.96
C THR A 195 -16.45 -20.40 5.37
N ARG A 196 -17.52 -20.26 6.18
CA ARG A 196 -18.90 -20.22 5.67
C ARG A 196 -19.21 -18.95 4.88
N LEU A 197 -18.64 -17.82 5.27
CA LEU A 197 -18.77 -16.56 4.53
C LEU A 197 -18.05 -16.68 3.17
N ALA A 198 -16.82 -17.19 3.16
CA ALA A 198 -16.06 -17.45 1.93
C ALA A 198 -16.78 -18.39 0.94
N GLN A 199 -17.61 -19.32 1.42
CA GLN A 199 -18.45 -20.20 0.57
C GLN A 199 -19.59 -19.47 -0.16
N ILE A 200 -20.02 -18.31 0.34
CA ILE A 200 -21.11 -17.51 -0.23
C ILE A 200 -20.65 -16.18 -0.84
N SER A 201 -19.37 -15.81 -0.63
CA SER A 201 -18.73 -14.64 -1.23
C SER A 201 -18.70 -14.70 -2.76
N MET A 202 -18.96 -13.56 -3.39
CA MET A 202 -18.65 -13.33 -4.80
C MET A 202 -17.13 -13.42 -5.03
N PRO A 203 -16.67 -14.15 -6.08
CA PRO A 203 -15.27 -14.22 -6.49
C PRO A 203 -14.65 -12.86 -6.84
N ALA A 204 -13.35 -12.71 -6.62
CA ALA A 204 -12.62 -11.46 -6.81
C ALA A 204 -12.69 -10.90 -8.24
N GLU A 205 -12.77 -11.76 -9.26
CA GLU A 205 -12.94 -11.34 -10.65
C GLU A 205 -14.31 -10.71 -10.93
N LEU A 206 -15.38 -11.13 -10.25
CA LEU A 206 -16.72 -10.54 -10.40
C LEU A 206 -16.87 -9.26 -9.58
N LEU A 207 -16.14 -9.11 -8.47
CA LEU A 207 -16.07 -7.84 -7.72
C LEU A 207 -15.47 -6.68 -8.53
N ARG A 208 -14.87 -6.95 -9.70
CA ARG A 208 -14.36 -5.94 -10.64
C ARG A 208 -15.33 -5.63 -11.79
N ASP A 209 -16.49 -6.26 -11.84
CA ASP A 209 -17.51 -6.01 -12.86
C ASP A 209 -18.64 -5.11 -12.32
N PRO A 210 -18.71 -3.82 -12.70
CA PRO A 210 -19.77 -2.94 -12.23
C PRO A 210 -21.17 -3.32 -12.73
N ASP A 211 -21.32 -4.16 -13.77
CA ASP A 211 -22.64 -4.71 -14.14
C ASP A 211 -23.13 -5.77 -13.13
N ALA A 212 -22.21 -6.43 -12.41
CA ALA A 212 -22.54 -7.37 -11.34
C ALA A 212 -22.64 -6.68 -9.96
N THR A 213 -21.86 -5.61 -9.74
CA THR A 213 -21.71 -4.95 -8.44
C THR A 213 -22.46 -3.62 -8.29
N TYR A 214 -23.43 -3.32 -9.16
CA TYR A 214 -24.28 -2.14 -9.04
C TYR A 214 -25.75 -2.54 -9.05
N ASN A 215 -26.36 -2.62 -7.86
CA ASN A 215 -27.73 -3.08 -7.67
C ASN A 215 -28.43 -2.10 -6.73
N LYS A 216 -29.00 -1.05 -7.33
CA LYS A 216 -29.67 0.03 -6.59
C LYS A 216 -31.05 -0.41 -6.11
N LEU A 217 -31.21 -0.54 -4.79
CA LEU A 217 -32.44 -0.98 -4.11
C LEU A 217 -32.91 0.09 -3.11
N ASP A 218 -34.21 0.05 -2.80
CA ASP A 218 -34.79 0.70 -1.62
C ASP A 218 -34.89 -0.30 -0.45
N LEU A 219 -35.45 0.12 0.68
CA LEU A 219 -35.71 -0.78 1.81
C LEU A 219 -36.59 -1.98 1.41
N THR A 220 -37.61 -1.76 0.56
CA THR A 220 -38.48 -2.83 0.07
C THR A 220 -37.68 -3.90 -0.68
N GLY A 221 -36.82 -3.48 -1.61
CA GLY A 221 -35.96 -4.38 -2.38
C GLY A 221 -34.93 -5.13 -1.51
N LEU A 222 -34.41 -4.50 -0.46
CA LEU A 222 -33.53 -5.17 0.52
C LEU A 222 -34.26 -6.25 1.34
N GLU A 223 -35.48 -5.96 1.78
CA GLU A 223 -36.35 -6.92 2.48
C GLU A 223 -36.82 -8.04 1.55
N GLU A 224 -37.07 -7.78 0.27
CA GLU A 224 -37.36 -8.82 -0.73
C GLU A 224 -36.13 -9.72 -1.02
N LEU A 225 -34.93 -9.12 -1.11
CA LEU A 225 -33.66 -9.82 -1.35
C LEU A 225 -33.31 -10.77 -0.21
N SER A 226 -33.54 -10.37 1.04
CA SER A 226 -33.14 -11.15 2.22
C SER A 226 -34.06 -10.90 3.42
N PRO A 227 -35.29 -11.46 3.41
CA PRO A 227 -36.36 -11.13 4.36
C PRO A 227 -36.09 -11.56 5.81
N GLU A 228 -35.10 -12.41 6.07
CA GLU A 228 -34.68 -12.74 7.43
C GLU A 228 -33.62 -11.76 7.99
N LEU A 229 -33.12 -10.81 7.19
CA LEU A 229 -32.17 -9.77 7.63
C LEU A 229 -32.93 -8.48 8.01
N PRO A 230 -32.69 -7.91 9.20
CA PRO A 230 -33.42 -6.74 9.70
C PRO A 230 -32.84 -5.43 9.12
N TRP A 231 -33.05 -5.21 7.82
CA TRP A 231 -32.53 -4.05 7.08
C TRP A 231 -33.06 -2.72 7.61
N ASP A 232 -34.37 -2.60 7.87
CA ASP A 232 -34.97 -1.40 8.49
C ASP A 232 -34.19 -0.99 9.75
N ARG A 233 -33.92 -1.96 10.64
CA ARG A 233 -33.17 -1.71 11.87
C ARG A 233 -31.74 -1.23 11.61
N TYR A 234 -31.05 -1.83 10.64
CA TYR A 234 -29.69 -1.45 10.24
C TYR A 234 -29.64 -0.01 9.73
N LEU A 235 -30.56 0.35 8.84
CA LEU A 235 -30.63 1.69 8.24
C LEU A 235 -31.08 2.76 9.24
N GLN A 236 -32.00 2.44 10.16
CA GLN A 236 -32.37 3.32 11.27
C GLN A 236 -31.18 3.68 12.16
N VAL A 237 -30.27 2.72 12.43
CA VAL A 237 -29.07 2.99 13.24
C VAL A 237 -28.07 3.83 12.45
N LEU A 238 -27.83 3.50 11.17
CA LEU A 238 -26.93 4.30 10.31
C LEU A 238 -27.41 5.75 10.09
N SER A 239 -28.72 5.98 10.06
CA SER A 239 -29.32 7.30 9.86
C SER A 239 -29.38 8.15 11.15
N ASP A 240 -28.93 7.61 12.30
CA ASP A 240 -29.01 8.29 13.59
C ASP A 240 -27.88 9.33 13.77
N ALA A 241 -28.15 10.55 13.33
CA ALA A 241 -27.21 11.68 13.41
C ALA A 241 -26.65 11.95 14.83
N ARG A 242 -27.28 11.46 15.90
CA ARG A 242 -26.76 11.55 17.28
C ARG A 242 -25.37 10.91 17.43
N PHE A 243 -25.07 9.88 16.64
CA PHE A 243 -23.77 9.21 16.68
C PHE A 243 -22.62 10.13 16.23
N CYS A 244 -22.93 11.15 15.43
CA CYS A 244 -21.95 12.03 14.80
C CYS A 244 -21.85 13.43 15.45
N ASP A 245 -22.48 13.64 16.59
CA ASP A 245 -22.42 14.90 17.35
C ASP A 245 -21.04 15.07 18.04
N PRO A 246 -20.29 16.16 17.80
CA PRO A 246 -19.04 16.43 18.51
C PRO A 246 -19.20 16.58 20.04
N ALA A 247 -20.36 17.01 20.54
CA ALA A 247 -20.63 17.12 21.98
C ALA A 247 -20.66 15.74 22.67
N TRP A 248 -20.89 14.67 21.90
CA TRP A 248 -20.80 13.28 22.35
C TRP A 248 -19.36 12.83 22.63
N LYS A 249 -18.35 13.54 22.11
CA LYS A 249 -16.92 13.20 22.21
C LYS A 249 -16.25 13.66 23.52
N ILE A 250 -16.92 14.41 24.40
CA ILE A 250 -16.37 14.92 25.67
C ILE A 250 -16.97 14.20 26.88
N GLY A 251 -16.76 12.88 26.94
CA GLY A 251 -16.65 12.17 28.22
C GLY A 251 -15.18 12.15 28.64
N ARG A 252 -14.83 12.64 29.84
CA ARG A 252 -13.47 12.44 30.40
C ARG A 252 -13.22 11.00 30.87
N ASP A 253 -14.27 10.20 30.88
CA ASP A 253 -14.25 8.77 31.10
C ASP A 253 -14.52 8.08 29.75
N ALA A 254 -13.96 6.88 29.52
CA ALA A 254 -14.22 6.03 28.35
C ALA A 254 -15.66 5.42 28.35
N ALA A 255 -16.64 6.20 28.79
CA ALA A 255 -17.97 5.75 29.19
C ALA A 255 -19.07 6.03 28.15
N CYS A 256 -18.78 6.79 27.10
CA CYS A 256 -19.74 7.18 26.08
C CYS A 256 -19.69 6.26 24.83
N LEU A 257 -20.28 5.08 24.97
CA LEU A 257 -21.15 4.54 23.91
C LEU A 257 -22.61 4.65 24.40
N PRO A 258 -23.62 4.66 23.52
CA PRO A 258 -25.01 4.72 23.96
C PRO A 258 -25.34 3.56 24.90
N PRO A 259 -26.05 3.79 26.01
CA PRO A 259 -26.79 2.71 26.66
C PRO A 259 -27.65 2.03 25.59
N ALA A 260 -27.59 0.70 25.52
CA ALA A 260 -28.16 -0.15 24.47
C ALA A 260 -29.41 0.45 23.81
N PHE A 261 -29.39 0.59 22.48
CA PHE A 261 -30.42 1.27 21.68
C PHE A 261 -31.85 0.87 22.08
N GLY A 262 -32.45 1.64 22.98
CA GLY A 262 -33.86 1.51 23.32
C GLY A 262 -34.72 1.92 22.14
N ARG A 263 -35.95 1.37 22.06
CA ARG A 263 -36.97 1.63 21.02
C ARG A 263 -37.53 3.08 21.01
N ALA A 264 -36.79 4.05 21.52
CA ALA A 264 -37.16 5.45 21.54
C ALA A 264 -36.77 6.12 20.22
N SER A 265 -37.76 6.37 19.37
CA SER A 265 -37.67 7.35 18.29
C SER A 265 -37.21 8.70 18.87
N SER A 266 -36.14 9.26 18.30
CA SER A 266 -35.46 10.43 18.86
C SER A 266 -36.20 11.73 18.53
N PRO A 267 -36.37 12.67 19.48
CA PRO A 267 -36.95 13.99 19.19
C PRO A 267 -36.06 14.85 18.27
N LEU A 268 -34.77 14.52 18.10
CA LEU A 268 -33.81 15.31 17.32
C LEU A 268 -34.08 15.30 15.81
N CYS A 269 -34.92 14.40 15.30
CA CYS A 269 -35.35 14.39 13.90
C CYS A 269 -36.40 15.46 13.58
N SER A 270 -36.85 16.28 14.55
CA SER A 270 -37.93 17.26 14.35
C SER A 270 -37.56 18.50 13.53
N ALA A 271 -36.35 18.56 12.97
CA ALA A 271 -35.81 19.73 12.26
C ALA A 271 -35.57 19.54 10.75
N GLY A 272 -35.97 18.40 10.17
CA GLY A 272 -36.06 18.21 8.71
C GLY A 272 -34.84 17.64 8.00
N ASP A 273 -33.64 17.71 8.58
CA ASP A 273 -32.37 17.35 7.90
C ASP A 273 -31.78 15.98 8.32
N CYS A 274 -32.60 14.99 8.66
CA CYS A 274 -32.16 13.60 8.75
C CYS A 274 -32.40 12.92 7.41
N ALA A 275 -31.36 12.79 6.59
CA ALA A 275 -31.45 12.08 5.32
C ALA A 275 -31.74 10.59 5.58
N THR A 276 -32.94 10.15 5.23
CA THR A 276 -33.32 8.74 5.20
C THR A 276 -32.52 8.00 4.12
N LEU A 277 -31.94 6.85 4.47
CA LEU A 277 -31.24 5.96 3.52
C LEU A 277 -32.26 5.25 2.62
N GLU A 278 -32.88 6.01 1.72
CA GLU A 278 -33.93 5.61 0.77
C GLU A 278 -33.39 4.85 -0.45
N GLU A 279 -32.16 5.15 -0.87
CA GLU A 279 -31.52 4.52 -2.01
C GLU A 279 -30.16 3.95 -1.59
N ILE A 280 -29.96 2.65 -1.82
CA ILE A 280 -28.74 1.92 -1.41
C ILE A 280 -28.24 1.11 -2.60
N ASP A 281 -26.94 1.15 -2.85
CA ASP A 281 -26.30 0.26 -3.81
C ASP A 281 -25.84 -1.03 -3.12
N VAL A 282 -26.24 -2.19 -3.63
CA VAL A 282 -25.87 -3.50 -3.11
C VAL A 282 -24.87 -4.16 -4.04
N SER A 283 -23.59 -4.14 -3.69
CA SER A 283 -22.54 -4.63 -4.59
C SER A 283 -22.48 -6.16 -4.71
N THR A 284 -23.13 -6.90 -3.82
CA THR A 284 -23.10 -8.37 -3.79
C THR A 284 -24.47 -8.95 -3.37
N PRO A 285 -25.54 -8.83 -4.17
CA PRO A 285 -26.90 -9.20 -3.76
C PRO A 285 -27.02 -10.68 -3.36
N GLU A 286 -26.49 -11.60 -4.19
CA GLU A 286 -26.45 -13.05 -3.89
C GLU A 286 -25.75 -13.41 -2.57
N PHE A 287 -24.80 -12.59 -2.10
CA PHE A 287 -24.16 -12.81 -0.80
C PHE A 287 -25.17 -12.57 0.33
N PHE A 288 -26.00 -11.52 0.25
CA PHE A 288 -27.00 -11.21 1.27
C PHE A 288 -28.17 -12.21 1.26
N GLU A 289 -28.62 -12.66 0.09
CA GLU A 289 -29.59 -13.75 -0.06
C GLU A 289 -29.17 -15.02 0.71
N LYS A 290 -27.87 -15.35 0.68
CA LYS A 290 -27.29 -16.55 1.30
C LYS A 290 -26.86 -16.29 2.75
N LEU A 291 -26.46 -15.07 3.09
CA LEU A 291 -25.99 -14.66 4.42
C LEU A 291 -27.05 -14.92 5.48
N GLN A 292 -28.33 -14.68 5.17
CA GLN A 292 -29.42 -14.90 6.12
C GLN A 292 -29.48 -16.35 6.63
N ALA A 293 -29.27 -17.33 5.74
CA ALA A 293 -29.17 -18.73 6.12
C ALA A 293 -27.89 -19.03 6.90
N VAL A 294 -26.75 -18.42 6.53
CA VAL A 294 -25.50 -18.56 7.29
C VAL A 294 -25.66 -18.04 8.72
N LEU A 295 -26.29 -16.89 8.93
CA LEU A 295 -26.47 -16.28 10.26
C LEU A 295 -27.49 -17.03 11.12
N ARG A 296 -28.66 -17.39 10.57
CA ARG A 296 -29.68 -18.21 11.26
C ARG A 296 -29.09 -19.53 11.75
N ASP A 297 -28.28 -20.17 10.91
CA ASP A 297 -27.67 -21.47 11.20
C ASP A 297 -26.30 -21.34 11.91
N THR A 298 -25.93 -20.15 12.43
CA THR A 298 -24.70 -19.91 13.19
C THR A 298 -25.03 -19.60 14.66
N PRO A 299 -24.48 -20.34 15.64
CA PRO A 299 -24.62 -19.99 17.04
C PRO A 299 -24.10 -18.58 17.34
N LEU A 300 -24.87 -17.79 18.10
CA LEU A 300 -24.58 -16.37 18.33
C LEU A 300 -23.18 -16.12 18.93
N GLU A 301 -22.68 -17.02 19.78
CA GLU A 301 -21.32 -16.91 20.32
C GLU A 301 -20.23 -17.02 19.23
N HIS A 302 -20.48 -17.69 18.09
CA HIS A 302 -19.53 -17.67 16.98
C HIS A 302 -19.46 -16.29 16.31
N ILE A 303 -20.62 -15.62 16.18
CA ILE A 303 -20.72 -14.25 15.65
C ILE A 303 -19.99 -13.29 16.61
N LYS A 304 -20.20 -13.44 17.92
CA LYS A 304 -19.46 -12.66 18.93
C LYS A 304 -17.94 -12.89 18.86
N SER A 305 -17.48 -14.14 18.73
CA SER A 305 -16.05 -14.44 18.54
C SER A 305 -15.46 -13.69 17.34
N LEU A 306 -16.17 -13.66 16.20
CA LEU A 306 -15.76 -12.90 15.02
C LEU A 306 -15.72 -11.38 15.28
N PHE A 307 -16.72 -10.82 15.96
CA PHE A 307 -16.78 -9.38 16.23
C PHE A 307 -15.67 -8.94 17.19
N ARG A 308 -15.43 -9.70 18.27
CA ARG A 308 -14.30 -9.46 19.20
C ARG A 308 -12.96 -9.53 18.44
N TRP A 309 -12.78 -10.54 17.58
CA TRP A 309 -11.58 -10.66 16.75
C TRP A 309 -11.37 -9.45 15.82
N ARG A 310 -12.42 -8.97 15.14
CA ARG A 310 -12.28 -7.80 14.25
C ARG A 310 -12.02 -6.48 14.97
N LEU A 311 -12.57 -6.30 16.17
CA LEU A 311 -12.22 -5.18 17.05
C LEU A 311 -10.75 -5.22 17.45
N VAL A 312 -10.25 -6.40 17.85
CA VAL A 312 -8.82 -6.63 18.15
C VAL A 312 -7.93 -6.29 16.95
N VAL A 313 -8.23 -6.84 15.77
CA VAL A 313 -7.47 -6.55 14.53
C VAL A 313 -7.47 -5.05 14.23
N ALA A 314 -8.61 -4.38 14.35
CA ALA A 314 -8.72 -2.95 14.03
C ALA A 314 -7.94 -2.04 15.00
N ALA A 315 -7.83 -2.40 16.28
CA ALA A 315 -7.00 -1.68 17.24
C ALA A 315 -5.49 -1.93 17.00
N VAL A 316 -5.08 -3.18 16.79
CA VAL A 316 -3.66 -3.54 16.54
C VAL A 316 -3.17 -2.93 15.22
N THR A 317 -3.91 -3.10 14.12
CA THR A 317 -3.55 -2.51 12.81
C THR A 317 -3.73 -1.00 12.79
N GLY A 318 -4.73 -0.46 13.49
CA GLY A 318 -4.92 0.99 13.59
C GLY A 318 -3.81 1.70 14.37
N ALA A 319 -3.28 1.06 15.43
CA ALA A 319 -2.11 1.54 16.16
C ALA A 319 -0.85 1.53 15.27
N ALA A 320 -0.63 0.46 14.49
CA ALA A 320 0.48 0.38 13.53
C ALA A 320 0.37 1.43 12.39
N ASN A 321 -0.84 1.68 11.89
CA ASN A 321 -1.09 2.54 10.73
C ASN A 321 -1.29 4.03 11.07
N GLY A 322 -1.14 4.44 12.34
CA GLY A 322 -1.36 5.82 12.80
C GLY A 322 -0.48 6.87 12.11
N THR A 323 0.60 6.44 11.47
CA THR A 323 1.55 7.24 10.68
C THR A 323 1.01 7.69 9.31
N SER A 324 -0.05 7.06 8.79
CA SER A 324 -0.60 7.37 7.45
C SER A 324 -1.31 8.73 7.33
N ILE A 325 -1.51 9.43 8.45
CA ILE A 325 -2.27 10.69 8.57
C ILE A 325 -1.42 11.92 8.15
N VAL A 326 -0.14 11.74 7.79
CA VAL A 326 0.78 12.82 7.38
C VAL A 326 0.51 13.32 5.97
N SER A 327 -0.47 14.20 5.80
CA SER A 327 -0.52 15.07 4.62
C SER A 327 0.59 16.13 4.69
N GLY A 328 1.73 15.87 4.05
CA GLY A 328 2.79 16.86 3.97
C GLY A 328 4.05 16.47 3.20
N MET A 329 4.13 16.86 1.93
CA MET A 329 5.34 17.48 1.38
C MET A 329 5.05 18.28 0.10
N LEU A 330 5.81 19.37 -0.07
CA LEU A 330 5.90 20.17 -1.30
C LEU A 330 7.10 19.72 -2.13
N SER A 331 7.04 19.91 -3.45
CA SER A 331 8.20 20.28 -4.27
C SER A 331 7.76 21.25 -5.38
N GLU A 332 8.68 22.08 -5.85
CA GLU A 332 8.41 23.13 -6.86
C GLU A 332 8.21 22.58 -8.29
N GLU A 333 8.21 21.25 -8.47
CA GLU A 333 8.32 20.60 -9.78
C GLU A 333 6.97 20.28 -10.46
N LEU A 334 5.85 20.59 -9.79
CA LEU A 334 4.48 20.31 -10.26
C LEU A 334 4.20 20.80 -11.70
N GLY A 335 4.80 21.92 -12.11
CA GLY A 335 4.61 22.50 -13.44
C GLY A 335 5.05 21.57 -14.59
N LYS A 336 6.14 20.82 -14.40
CA LYS A 336 6.64 19.87 -15.43
C LYS A 336 5.91 18.52 -15.38
N ALA A 337 5.38 18.13 -14.22
CA ALA A 337 4.49 16.97 -14.11
C ALA A 337 3.15 17.20 -14.82
N MET A 338 2.61 18.42 -14.76
CA MET A 338 1.41 18.82 -15.51
C MET A 338 1.64 18.76 -17.03
N ASP A 339 2.76 19.29 -17.51
CA ASP A 339 3.16 19.22 -18.93
C ASP A 339 3.22 17.77 -19.46
N LEU A 340 3.79 16.86 -18.66
CA LEU A 340 3.84 15.42 -18.97
C LEU A 340 2.45 14.82 -19.17
N VAL A 341 1.51 15.09 -18.25
CA VAL A 341 0.14 14.57 -18.32
C VAL A 341 -0.57 15.11 -19.57
N THR A 342 -0.50 16.41 -19.83
CA THR A 342 -1.08 17.03 -21.03
C THR A 342 -0.49 16.47 -22.33
N LYS A 343 0.80 16.13 -22.37
CA LYS A 343 1.45 15.49 -23.52
C LYS A 343 0.96 14.05 -23.74
N VAL A 344 0.69 13.29 -22.68
CA VAL A 344 0.10 11.94 -22.78
C VAL A 344 -1.36 12.00 -23.25
N GLU A 345 -2.14 12.95 -22.76
CA GLU A 345 -3.53 13.19 -23.21
C GLU A 345 -3.57 13.56 -24.69
N ALA A 346 -2.72 14.49 -25.13
CA ALA A 346 -2.60 14.86 -26.55
C ALA A 346 -2.15 13.68 -27.44
N ALA A 347 -1.37 12.73 -26.92
CA ALA A 347 -1.02 11.50 -27.63
C ALA A 347 -2.17 10.50 -27.70
N PHE A 348 -3.07 10.49 -26.70
CA PHE A 348 -4.33 9.72 -26.76
C PHE A 348 -5.26 10.28 -27.84
N ASP A 349 -5.49 11.59 -27.85
CA ASP A 349 -6.28 12.28 -28.87
C ASP A 349 -5.72 12.05 -30.29
N ALA A 350 -4.41 12.10 -30.46
CA ALA A 350 -3.76 11.79 -31.73
C ALA A 350 -3.89 10.31 -32.15
N THR A 351 -4.18 9.40 -31.21
CA THR A 351 -4.30 7.96 -31.47
C THR A 351 -5.73 7.52 -31.79
N LEU A 352 -6.74 8.14 -31.17
CA LEU A 352 -8.15 7.79 -31.39
C LEU A 352 -8.58 7.70 -32.87
N PRO A 353 -8.11 8.55 -33.82
CA PRO A 353 -8.44 8.44 -35.24
C PRO A 353 -7.95 7.17 -35.93
N GLU A 354 -6.92 6.50 -35.39
CA GLU A 354 -6.29 5.32 -36.01
C GLU A 354 -6.92 4.00 -35.57
N GLU A 355 -7.80 4.00 -34.57
CA GLU A 355 -8.38 2.77 -34.03
C GLU A 355 -9.53 2.27 -34.93
N GLU A 356 -9.16 1.56 -36.00
CA GLU A 356 -10.05 1.04 -37.07
C GLU A 356 -11.17 0.10 -36.58
N TRP A 357 -11.13 -0.36 -35.33
CA TRP A 357 -12.12 -1.26 -34.74
C TRP A 357 -13.28 -0.54 -34.03
N MET A 358 -13.18 0.78 -33.85
CA MET A 358 -14.26 1.64 -33.38
C MET A 358 -15.00 2.25 -34.58
N ASP A 359 -16.31 2.43 -34.47
CA ASP A 359 -17.05 3.33 -35.38
C ASP A 359 -16.96 4.79 -34.96
N ASP A 360 -17.36 5.69 -35.86
CA ASP A 360 -17.19 7.13 -35.70
C ASP A 360 -17.97 7.70 -34.52
N SER A 361 -19.15 7.15 -34.18
CA SER A 361 -19.91 7.60 -33.01
C SER A 361 -19.24 7.18 -31.69
N SER A 362 -18.77 5.93 -31.60
CA SER A 362 -18.05 5.46 -30.41
C SER A 362 -16.70 6.17 -30.25
N ARG A 363 -16.06 6.54 -31.37
CA ARG A 363 -14.81 7.33 -31.41
C ARG A 363 -15.05 8.78 -30.97
N ALA A 364 -16.12 9.42 -31.43
CA ALA A 364 -16.49 10.77 -31.00
C ALA A 364 -16.81 10.85 -29.50
N ALA A 365 -17.53 9.86 -28.96
CA ALA A 365 -17.79 9.77 -27.52
C ALA A 365 -16.51 9.48 -26.70
N ALA A 366 -15.52 8.79 -27.28
CA ALA A 366 -14.21 8.60 -26.64
C ALA A 366 -13.41 9.92 -26.56
N PHE A 367 -13.46 10.75 -27.60
CA PHE A 367 -12.90 12.11 -27.55
C PHE A 367 -13.59 12.98 -26.49
N GLU A 368 -14.93 12.96 -26.42
CA GLU A 368 -15.68 13.68 -25.38
C GLU A 368 -15.23 13.26 -23.97
N LYS A 369 -15.04 11.95 -23.76
CA LYS A 369 -14.59 11.43 -22.47
C LYS A 369 -13.20 11.90 -22.08
N VAL A 370 -12.23 11.84 -23.00
CA VAL A 370 -10.83 12.25 -22.76
C VAL A 370 -10.76 13.75 -22.48
N ALA A 371 -11.44 14.56 -23.28
CA ALA A 371 -11.51 16.01 -23.10
C ALA A 371 -12.23 16.44 -21.79
N ALA A 372 -12.97 15.53 -21.16
CA ALA A 372 -13.65 15.73 -19.88
C ALA A 372 -12.90 15.16 -18.66
N VAL A 373 -11.68 14.64 -18.83
CA VAL A 373 -10.87 14.14 -17.70
C VAL A 373 -10.37 15.31 -16.86
N GLN A 374 -10.53 15.22 -15.54
CA GLN A 374 -9.97 16.18 -14.59
C GLN A 374 -8.67 15.63 -13.97
N ASN A 375 -7.60 16.42 -14.01
CA ASN A 375 -6.29 16.06 -13.47
C ASN A 375 -6.06 16.71 -12.11
N LEU A 376 -5.82 15.89 -11.08
CA LEU A 376 -5.45 16.34 -9.75
C LEU A 376 -3.98 15.96 -9.51
N ILE A 377 -3.09 16.95 -9.47
CA ILE A 377 -1.63 16.74 -9.48
C ILE A 377 -1.00 17.37 -8.23
N GLY A 378 -0.10 16.62 -7.58
CA GLY A 378 0.59 17.04 -6.36
C GLY A 378 -0.26 16.87 -5.11
N HIS A 379 -1.15 17.83 -4.87
CA HIS A 379 -1.91 17.95 -3.62
C HIS A 379 -3.28 18.61 -3.82
N PRO A 380 -4.23 18.45 -2.88
CA PRO A 380 -5.49 19.18 -2.94
C PRO A 380 -5.30 20.70 -2.84
N SER A 381 -6.20 21.45 -3.47
CA SER A 381 -6.32 22.91 -3.36
C SER A 381 -6.85 23.35 -1.99
N GLU A 382 -7.80 22.60 -1.43
CA GLU A 382 -8.36 22.81 -0.11
C GLU A 382 -8.06 21.63 0.82
N TRP A 383 -7.68 21.93 2.06
CA TRP A 383 -7.37 20.91 3.06
C TRP A 383 -8.58 20.63 3.94
N THR A 384 -8.77 19.35 4.27
CA THR A 384 -9.75 18.92 5.26
C THR A 384 -9.46 19.56 6.62
N ASP A 385 -10.48 20.19 7.21
CA ASP A 385 -10.45 20.63 8.60
C ASP A 385 -10.64 19.44 9.55
N TYR A 386 -9.79 19.41 10.59
CA TYR A 386 -9.75 18.39 11.65
C TYR A 386 -10.03 19.01 13.03
N GLY A 387 -10.59 20.22 13.08
CA GLY A 387 -10.84 21.01 14.28
C GLY A 387 -11.61 20.28 15.39
N ASP A 388 -12.51 19.36 15.04
CA ASP A 388 -13.37 18.58 15.96
C ASP A 388 -12.81 17.21 16.38
N LEU A 389 -11.55 16.89 16.03
CA LEU A 389 -10.82 15.73 16.58
C LEU A 389 -10.20 16.07 17.95
N LEU A 390 -10.50 15.26 18.97
CA LEU A 390 -10.13 15.49 20.37
C LEU A 390 -9.01 14.53 20.82
N LEU A 391 -7.84 14.74 20.21
CA LEU A 391 -6.68 13.85 20.30
C LEU A 391 -5.88 14.11 21.59
N ALA A 392 -5.24 13.07 22.13
CA ALA A 392 -4.39 13.15 23.32
C ALA A 392 -3.05 12.43 23.11
N PRO A 393 -1.90 13.02 23.52
CA PRO A 393 -0.56 12.57 23.12
C PRO A 393 -0.07 11.29 23.82
N SER A 394 -0.89 10.66 24.67
CA SER A 394 -0.58 9.39 25.34
C SER A 394 -1.68 8.33 25.14
N LYS A 395 -2.57 8.53 24.16
CA LYS A 395 -3.80 7.74 23.98
C LYS A 395 -3.97 7.22 22.55
N LEU A 396 -2.98 6.48 22.05
CA LEU A 396 -2.91 5.97 20.66
C LEU A 396 -4.21 5.29 20.21
N VAL A 397 -4.64 4.25 20.92
CA VAL A 397 -5.84 3.47 20.55
C VAL A 397 -7.07 4.38 20.54
N THR A 398 -7.26 5.24 21.56
CA THR A 398 -8.36 6.21 21.60
C THR A 398 -8.33 7.20 20.43
N ASN A 399 -7.16 7.72 20.07
CA ASN A 399 -6.97 8.63 18.93
C ASN A 399 -7.41 7.95 17.63
N VAL A 400 -6.91 6.74 17.38
CA VAL A 400 -7.26 5.92 16.20
C VAL A 400 -8.76 5.69 16.12
N MET A 401 -9.41 5.33 17.24
CA MET A 401 -10.86 5.12 17.30
C MET A 401 -11.66 6.41 16.99
N GLN A 402 -11.23 7.56 17.52
CA GLN A 402 -11.84 8.85 17.20
C GLN A 402 -11.68 9.23 15.73
N ILE A 403 -10.51 9.02 15.14
CA ILE A 403 -10.23 9.31 13.73
C ILE A 403 -11.09 8.43 12.82
N ARG A 404 -11.19 7.13 13.10
CA ARG A 404 -12.09 6.19 12.39
C ARG A 404 -13.55 6.62 12.46
N THR A 405 -14.03 6.93 13.67
CA THR A 405 -15.41 7.41 13.91
C THR A 405 -15.68 8.72 13.18
N TRP A 406 -14.75 9.68 13.22
CA TRP A 406 -14.85 10.95 12.52
C TRP A 406 -14.94 10.76 11.01
N GLY A 407 -14.11 9.87 10.43
CA GLY A 407 -14.12 9.58 9.00
C GLY A 407 -15.43 8.93 8.54
N ALA A 408 -15.92 7.94 9.28
CA ALA A 408 -17.22 7.31 9.03
C ALA A 408 -18.37 8.32 9.13
N CYS A 409 -18.40 9.16 10.17
CA CYS A 409 -19.39 10.22 10.32
C CYS A 409 -19.30 11.34 9.28
N ARG A 410 -18.10 11.63 8.74
CA ARG A 410 -17.97 12.49 7.57
C ARG A 410 -18.61 11.84 6.34
N SER A 411 -18.23 10.60 6.01
CA SER A 411 -18.79 9.85 4.88
C SER A 411 -20.33 9.78 4.96
N MET A 412 -20.90 9.44 6.12
CA MET A 412 -22.37 9.41 6.28
C MET A 412 -23.06 10.77 6.06
N ARG A 413 -22.41 11.90 6.40
CA ARG A 413 -22.95 13.24 6.12
C ARG A 413 -22.89 13.63 4.64
N GLU A 414 -22.07 12.95 3.85
CA GLU A 414 -22.01 13.15 2.39
C GLU A 414 -23.17 12.44 1.66
N TYR A 415 -23.95 11.55 2.33
CA TYR A 415 -25.07 10.84 1.69
C TYR A 415 -26.13 11.80 1.15
N GLY A 416 -26.56 11.57 -0.10
CA GLY A 416 -27.53 12.41 -0.79
C GLY A 416 -27.01 13.79 -1.20
N GLN A 417 -25.85 14.21 -0.71
CA GLN A 417 -25.19 15.46 -1.11
C GLN A 417 -24.59 15.33 -2.52
N PRO A 418 -24.31 16.46 -3.19
CA PRO A 418 -23.51 16.46 -4.41
C PRO A 418 -22.13 15.81 -4.19
N VAL A 419 -21.64 15.10 -5.20
CA VAL A 419 -20.27 14.55 -5.18
C VAL A 419 -19.28 15.71 -5.24
N ASP A 420 -18.47 15.86 -4.19
CA ASP A 420 -17.29 16.71 -4.25
C ASP A 420 -16.26 16.10 -5.21
N LYS A 421 -15.91 16.87 -6.23
CA LYS A 421 -14.93 16.49 -7.25
C LYS A 421 -13.51 16.84 -6.86
N ASP A 422 -13.29 17.75 -5.92
CA ASP A 422 -11.93 18.13 -5.52
C ASP A 422 -11.41 17.28 -4.33
N THR A 423 -12.22 16.35 -3.82
CA THR A 423 -11.82 15.36 -2.80
C THR A 423 -10.87 14.27 -3.36
N TRP A 424 -9.71 14.13 -2.71
CA TRP A 424 -8.70 13.11 -3.00
C TRP A 424 -8.94 11.81 -2.19
N SER A 425 -8.63 10.66 -2.79
CA SER A 425 -8.66 9.33 -2.15
C SER A 425 -7.28 8.87 -1.66
N MET A 426 -6.20 9.58 -2.03
CA MET A 426 -4.83 9.35 -1.58
C MET A 426 -4.23 10.66 -1.09
N GLY A 427 -3.38 10.60 -0.06
CA GLY A 427 -2.64 11.78 0.40
C GLY A 427 -1.46 12.10 -0.54
N PRO A 428 -0.98 13.35 -0.60
CA PRO A 428 0.16 13.75 -1.44
C PRO A 428 1.45 12.95 -1.22
N GLN A 429 1.60 12.39 -0.02
CA GLN A 429 2.72 11.55 0.41
C GLN A 429 2.69 10.10 -0.15
N THR A 430 1.61 9.69 -0.80
CA THR A 430 1.43 8.32 -1.31
C THR A 430 2.21 8.08 -2.60
N VAL A 431 3.09 7.06 -2.62
CA VAL A 431 3.78 6.62 -3.84
C VAL A 431 2.86 5.72 -4.67
N ASN A 432 1.87 6.32 -5.31
CA ASN A 432 0.92 5.63 -6.18
C ASN A 432 0.23 6.66 -7.11
N ALA A 433 -0.64 6.21 -8.01
CA ALA A 433 -1.57 7.04 -8.78
C ALA A 433 -2.91 6.31 -8.91
N TYR A 434 -4.00 7.01 -9.24
CA TYR A 434 -5.27 6.36 -9.51
C TYR A 434 -6.13 7.08 -10.57
N TYR A 435 -7.00 6.32 -11.22
CA TYR A 435 -8.12 6.84 -12.00
C TYR A 435 -9.43 6.57 -11.25
N SER A 436 -10.30 7.57 -11.15
CA SER A 436 -11.64 7.43 -10.57
C SER A 436 -12.69 7.45 -11.70
N PRO A 437 -13.27 6.30 -12.08
CA PRO A 437 -14.31 6.25 -13.10
C PRO A 437 -15.54 7.12 -12.81
N PRO A 438 -16.14 7.12 -11.60
CA PRO A 438 -17.34 7.92 -11.34
C PRO A 438 -17.08 9.43 -11.27
N ARG A 439 -15.83 9.87 -11.13
CA ARG A 439 -15.48 11.30 -11.20
C ARG A 439 -14.83 11.71 -12.54
N ASN A 440 -14.51 10.74 -13.41
CA ASN A 440 -13.67 10.89 -14.59
C ASN A 440 -12.35 11.64 -14.30
N GLN A 441 -11.61 11.18 -13.29
CA GLN A 441 -10.42 11.87 -12.77
C GLN A 441 -9.15 11.01 -12.83
N MET A 442 -8.02 11.62 -13.21
CA MET A 442 -6.68 11.07 -12.94
C MET A 442 -6.03 11.83 -11.78
N VAL A 443 -5.37 11.11 -10.88
CA VAL A 443 -4.80 11.69 -9.66
C VAL A 443 -3.36 11.19 -9.45
N PHE A 444 -2.45 12.16 -9.30
CA PHE A 444 -1.01 11.96 -9.18
C PHE A 444 -0.47 12.69 -7.93
N PRO A 445 -0.44 12.03 -6.76
CA PRO A 445 0.20 12.52 -5.54
C PRO A 445 1.64 13.04 -5.74
N ALA A 446 2.03 14.08 -5.01
CA ALA A 446 3.38 14.66 -5.09
C ALA A 446 4.50 13.61 -4.92
N ALA A 447 4.28 12.59 -4.09
CA ALA A 447 5.23 11.54 -3.80
C ALA A 447 5.52 10.56 -4.95
N ILE A 448 4.61 10.40 -5.93
CA ILE A 448 4.92 9.62 -7.15
C ILE A 448 5.66 10.48 -8.19
N LEU A 449 5.63 11.82 -8.07
CA LEU A 449 6.27 12.79 -8.96
C LEU A 449 7.74 13.05 -8.56
N GLN A 450 8.53 11.98 -8.39
CA GLN A 450 9.96 12.05 -8.09
C GLN A 450 10.73 10.90 -8.74
N GLU A 451 12.07 10.95 -8.70
CA GLU A 451 12.92 9.90 -9.26
C GLU A 451 12.60 8.50 -8.69
N PRO A 452 12.61 7.44 -9.54
CA PRO A 452 12.88 7.45 -10.98
C PRO A 452 11.61 7.57 -11.86
N MET A 453 10.42 7.75 -11.26
CA MET A 453 9.14 7.87 -11.99
C MET A 453 9.06 9.17 -12.79
N PHE A 454 9.59 10.24 -12.24
CA PHE A 454 9.58 11.57 -12.85
C PHE A 454 10.84 12.35 -12.44
N ASP A 455 11.50 12.96 -13.42
CA ASP A 455 12.63 13.88 -13.17
C ASP A 455 12.63 14.98 -14.25
N PRO A 456 12.60 16.26 -13.86
CA PRO A 456 12.57 17.39 -14.79
C PRO A 456 13.86 17.64 -15.58
N GLY A 457 14.96 16.94 -15.25
CA GLY A 457 16.27 16.99 -15.92
C GLY A 457 16.65 15.71 -16.66
N ARG A 458 15.83 14.63 -16.60
CA ARG A 458 16.06 13.40 -17.37
C ARG A 458 15.63 13.51 -18.82
N LEU A 459 16.09 12.53 -19.61
CA LEU A 459 15.67 12.36 -21.00
C LEU A 459 14.18 12.07 -21.07
N ALA A 460 13.48 12.69 -22.02
CA ALA A 460 12.06 12.50 -22.30
C ALA A 460 11.63 11.02 -22.25
N ALA A 461 12.44 10.15 -22.85
CA ALA A 461 12.30 8.68 -22.85
C ALA A 461 11.92 8.08 -21.49
N GLN A 462 12.44 8.63 -20.40
CA GLN A 462 12.32 8.06 -19.06
C GLN A 462 11.04 8.50 -18.33
N ASN A 463 10.46 9.65 -18.68
CA ASN A 463 9.33 10.23 -17.95
C ASN A 463 7.95 9.72 -18.40
N PHE A 464 7.79 9.20 -19.63
CA PHE A 464 6.45 8.99 -20.21
C PHE A 464 5.72 7.69 -19.83
N GLY A 465 6.37 6.67 -19.25
CA GLY A 465 6.01 5.26 -19.44
C GLY A 465 4.68 4.65 -18.91
N ALA A 466 3.83 5.33 -18.09
CA ALA A 466 3.09 4.61 -17.03
C ALA A 466 1.58 4.89 -16.77
N ILE A 467 0.73 5.31 -17.74
CA ILE A 467 -0.66 5.81 -17.45
C ILE A 467 -1.77 5.10 -18.26
N GLY A 468 -2.95 4.79 -17.67
CA GLY A 468 -4.10 4.17 -18.36
C GLY A 468 -5.53 4.49 -17.81
N MET A 469 -6.59 4.09 -18.53
CA MET A 469 -8.01 4.48 -18.28
C MET A 469 -9.05 3.38 -18.63
N GLY A 470 -10.32 3.48 -18.14
CA GLY A 470 -11.38 2.45 -18.28
C GLY A 470 -12.66 2.82 -19.09
N ARG A 471 -13.40 1.80 -19.56
CA ARG A 471 -14.48 1.94 -20.60
C ARG A 471 -15.96 2.02 -20.19
N LYS A 472 -16.40 1.51 -19.02
CA LYS A 472 -17.86 1.37 -18.75
C LYS A 472 -18.58 2.66 -18.31
N PHE A 473 -17.84 3.77 -18.25
CA PHE A 473 -18.28 5.05 -17.73
C PHE A 473 -18.10 6.12 -18.81
N ASP A 474 -19.08 7.00 -19.00
CA ASP A 474 -19.05 8.10 -19.96
C ASP A 474 -18.20 9.30 -19.50
N ALA A 475 -18.22 10.38 -20.27
CA ALA A 475 -17.48 11.61 -20.02
C ALA A 475 -17.87 12.32 -18.71
N GLN A 476 -19.08 12.09 -18.20
CA GLN A 476 -19.55 12.65 -16.95
C GLN A 476 -19.31 11.71 -15.75
N GLY A 477 -18.68 10.55 -15.98
CA GLY A 477 -18.45 9.53 -14.97
C GLY A 477 -19.66 8.63 -14.72
N ARG A 478 -20.69 8.65 -15.56
CA ARG A 478 -21.87 7.80 -15.36
C ARG A 478 -21.65 6.46 -16.03
N MET A 479 -21.99 5.39 -15.33
CA MET A 479 -22.09 4.06 -15.90
C MET A 479 -23.24 4.03 -16.92
N SER A 480 -22.90 4.02 -18.20
CA SER A 480 -23.86 4.10 -19.30
C SER A 480 -23.32 3.42 -20.57
N PRO A 481 -24.18 2.93 -21.48
CA PRO A 481 -23.74 2.45 -22.78
C PRO A 481 -23.52 3.63 -23.74
N TRP A 482 -22.25 4.03 -23.92
CA TRP A 482 -21.83 5.12 -24.82
C TRP A 482 -21.08 4.64 -26.08
N TRP A 483 -20.95 3.31 -26.26
CA TRP A 483 -20.44 2.67 -27.48
C TRP A 483 -21.56 1.91 -28.20
N SER A 484 -21.42 1.77 -29.52
CA SER A 484 -22.27 0.88 -30.30
C SER A 484 -22.03 -0.59 -29.96
N GLU A 485 -23.02 -1.46 -30.23
CA GLU A 485 -22.85 -2.91 -30.09
C GLU A 485 -21.68 -3.46 -30.91
N SER A 486 -21.42 -2.92 -32.10
CA SER A 486 -20.30 -3.34 -32.96
C SER A 486 -18.96 -3.00 -32.33
N THR A 487 -18.80 -1.80 -31.78
CA THR A 487 -17.57 -1.39 -31.08
C THR A 487 -17.39 -2.19 -29.78
N VAL A 488 -18.46 -2.46 -29.04
CA VAL A 488 -18.42 -3.33 -27.83
C VAL A 488 -17.96 -4.75 -28.19
N LYS A 489 -18.57 -5.40 -29.18
CA LYS A 489 -18.17 -6.75 -29.64
C LYS A 489 -16.71 -6.78 -30.12
N ASN A 490 -16.27 -5.75 -30.85
CA ASN A 490 -14.89 -5.61 -31.31
C ASN A 490 -13.89 -5.44 -30.15
N PHE A 491 -14.25 -4.67 -29.12
CA PHE A 491 -13.44 -4.51 -27.91
C PHE A 491 -13.37 -5.82 -27.13
N GLU A 492 -14.50 -6.47 -26.86
CA GLU A 492 -14.58 -7.70 -26.06
C GLU A 492 -13.80 -8.84 -26.70
N GLN A 493 -13.81 -8.96 -28.03
CA GLN A 493 -12.96 -9.91 -28.76
C GLN A 493 -11.47 -9.67 -28.50
N ARG A 494 -11.02 -8.41 -28.44
CA ARG A 494 -9.60 -8.04 -28.22
C ARG A 494 -9.21 -8.14 -26.76
N ALA A 495 -10.09 -7.70 -25.85
CA ALA A 495 -9.92 -7.86 -24.41
C ALA A 495 -9.85 -9.35 -24.03
N LYS A 496 -10.64 -10.22 -24.69
CA LYS A 496 -10.51 -11.68 -24.53
C LYS A 496 -9.13 -12.20 -24.95
N GLN A 497 -8.54 -11.68 -26.03
CA GLN A 497 -7.18 -12.08 -26.43
C GLN A 497 -6.14 -11.68 -25.38
N VAL A 498 -6.28 -10.49 -24.75
CA VAL A 498 -5.42 -10.05 -23.63
C VAL A 498 -5.63 -10.95 -22.39
N LYS A 499 -6.87 -11.21 -22.01
CA LYS A 499 -7.24 -12.16 -20.94
C LYS A 499 -6.58 -13.54 -21.18
N ASP A 500 -6.79 -14.12 -22.36
CA ASP A 500 -6.28 -15.46 -22.71
C ASP A 500 -4.74 -15.49 -22.70
N LEU A 501 -4.10 -14.42 -23.19
CA LEU A 501 -2.64 -14.25 -23.17
C LEU A 501 -2.10 -14.25 -21.74
N TYR A 502 -2.57 -13.35 -20.88
CA TYR A 502 -2.10 -13.29 -19.49
C TYR A 502 -2.47 -14.54 -18.70
N GLY A 503 -3.68 -15.10 -18.92
CA GLY A 503 -4.12 -16.36 -18.33
C GLY A 503 -3.33 -17.60 -18.79
N SER A 504 -2.49 -17.47 -19.82
CA SER A 504 -1.57 -18.54 -20.24
C SER A 504 -0.26 -18.56 -19.42
N ILE A 505 0.13 -17.42 -18.83
CA ILE A 505 1.41 -17.21 -18.15
C ILE A 505 1.47 -18.01 -16.84
N GLU A 506 2.45 -18.90 -16.75
CA GLU A 506 2.77 -19.67 -15.56
C GLU A 506 3.82 -18.92 -14.71
N VAL A 507 3.49 -18.66 -13.45
CA VAL A 507 4.32 -17.84 -12.52
C VAL A 507 5.07 -18.68 -11.49
N GLN A 508 4.54 -19.86 -11.19
CA GLN A 508 5.18 -20.93 -10.43
C GLN A 508 4.70 -22.28 -11.00
N PRO A 509 5.39 -23.41 -10.76
CA PRO A 509 4.99 -24.71 -11.28
C PRO A 509 3.51 -25.05 -10.98
N GLY A 510 2.68 -25.12 -12.02
CA GLY A 510 1.23 -25.38 -11.93
C GLY A 510 0.35 -24.17 -11.57
N VAL A 511 0.92 -22.98 -11.38
CA VAL A 511 0.21 -21.74 -10.99
C VAL A 511 0.26 -20.73 -12.13
N LYS A 512 -0.92 -20.36 -12.64
CA LYS A 512 -1.07 -19.36 -13.71
C LYS A 512 -1.64 -18.04 -13.19
N LEU A 513 -1.36 -16.94 -13.88
CA LEU A 513 -2.02 -15.66 -13.62
C LEU A 513 -3.53 -15.78 -13.87
N ASN A 514 -4.33 -15.10 -13.05
CA ASN A 514 -5.75 -14.92 -13.33
C ASN A 514 -5.93 -13.77 -14.34
N GLY A 515 -6.05 -14.14 -15.62
CA GLY A 515 -6.23 -13.20 -16.74
C GLY A 515 -7.58 -12.47 -16.74
N ASP A 516 -8.58 -12.94 -16.00
CA ASP A 516 -9.84 -12.22 -15.78
C ASP A 516 -9.65 -11.11 -14.73
N LEU A 517 -9.14 -11.48 -13.55
CA LEU A 517 -8.90 -10.56 -12.43
C LEU A 517 -7.98 -9.38 -12.81
N THR A 518 -6.93 -9.68 -13.59
CA THR A 518 -5.92 -8.69 -14.00
C THR A 518 -6.27 -7.93 -15.28
N LEU A 519 -7.39 -8.25 -15.97
CA LEU A 519 -7.68 -7.75 -17.32
C LEU A 519 -7.66 -6.23 -17.43
N GLY A 520 -8.30 -5.51 -16.50
CA GLY A 520 -8.37 -4.05 -16.53
C GLY A 520 -6.97 -3.40 -16.47
N GLU A 521 -6.11 -3.95 -15.61
CA GLU A 521 -4.73 -3.49 -15.43
C GLU A 521 -3.85 -3.82 -16.63
N ASN A 522 -3.97 -5.03 -17.18
CA ASN A 522 -3.23 -5.46 -18.36
C ASN A 522 -3.59 -4.61 -19.59
N LEU A 523 -4.86 -4.17 -19.70
CA LEU A 523 -5.32 -3.25 -20.73
C LEU A 523 -4.75 -1.84 -20.52
N ALA A 524 -4.66 -1.38 -19.27
CA ALA A 524 -4.04 -0.10 -18.91
C ALA A 524 -2.54 -0.10 -19.24
N ASP A 525 -1.79 -1.15 -18.89
CA ASP A 525 -0.36 -1.29 -19.21
C ASP A 525 -0.11 -1.25 -20.73
N MET A 526 -0.85 -2.04 -21.51
CA MET A 526 -0.67 -2.11 -22.97
C MET A 526 -1.11 -0.83 -23.70
N GLY A 527 -2.16 -0.16 -23.22
CA GLY A 527 -2.59 1.13 -23.76
C GLY A 527 -1.62 2.25 -23.38
N GLY A 528 -1.25 2.32 -22.11
CA GLY A 528 -0.36 3.33 -21.54
C GLY A 528 1.01 3.33 -22.18
N LEU A 529 1.65 2.18 -22.31
CA LEU A 529 2.92 2.01 -23.04
C LEU A 529 2.85 2.61 -24.46
N LYS A 530 1.74 2.40 -25.17
CA LYS A 530 1.54 2.94 -26.54
C LYS A 530 1.37 4.47 -26.53
N MET A 531 0.61 5.02 -25.59
CA MET A 531 0.40 6.49 -25.49
C MET A 531 1.69 7.20 -25.06
N ALA A 532 2.34 6.67 -24.03
CA ALA A 532 3.64 7.07 -23.54
C ALA A 532 4.68 7.16 -24.66
N PHE A 533 4.80 6.10 -25.47
CA PHE A 533 5.77 6.05 -26.56
C PHE A 533 5.45 7.06 -27.68
N ARG A 534 4.16 7.33 -27.95
CA ARG A 534 3.75 8.34 -28.93
C ARG A 534 4.03 9.77 -28.44
N ALA A 535 3.74 10.06 -27.17
CA ALA A 535 4.08 11.34 -26.55
C ALA A 535 5.60 11.58 -26.55
N PHE A 536 6.37 10.56 -26.18
CA PHE A 536 7.83 10.55 -26.25
C PHE A 536 8.38 10.81 -27.67
N LEU A 537 7.88 10.10 -28.70
CA LEU A 537 8.33 10.34 -30.08
C LEU A 537 8.00 11.77 -30.56
N ARG A 538 6.88 12.33 -30.11
CA ARG A 538 6.51 13.72 -30.41
C ARG A 538 7.43 14.72 -29.71
N GLU A 539 7.77 14.50 -28.44
CA GLU A 539 8.74 15.32 -27.70
C GLU A 539 10.10 15.35 -28.42
N LEU A 540 10.55 14.20 -28.95
CA LEU A 540 11.79 14.11 -29.72
C LEU A 540 11.72 14.88 -31.05
N ASP A 541 10.60 14.83 -31.77
CA ASP A 541 10.37 15.61 -32.99
C ASP A 541 10.35 17.12 -32.70
N GLU A 542 9.64 17.55 -31.65
CA GLU A 542 9.57 18.95 -31.20
C GLU A 542 10.92 19.50 -30.70
N THR A 543 11.79 18.63 -30.15
CA THR A 543 13.15 18.99 -29.71
C THR A 543 14.24 18.76 -30.78
N GLY A 544 13.88 18.19 -31.95
CA GLY A 544 14.81 17.94 -33.06
C GLY A 544 15.81 16.80 -32.82
N VAL A 545 15.52 15.87 -31.90
CA VAL A 545 16.36 14.73 -31.53
C VAL A 545 15.90 13.48 -32.26
N HIS A 546 16.81 12.70 -32.88
CA HIS A 546 16.37 11.48 -33.56
C HIS A 546 16.18 10.32 -32.56
N PRO A 547 15.10 9.52 -32.62
CA PRO A 547 14.85 8.44 -31.65
C PRO A 547 15.93 7.33 -31.60
N ASP A 548 16.72 7.21 -32.66
CA ASP A 548 17.85 6.26 -32.74
C ASP A 548 19.22 6.88 -32.40
N ASP A 549 19.27 8.18 -32.08
CA ASP A 549 20.51 8.79 -31.59
C ASP A 549 20.90 8.16 -30.24
N THR A 550 22.21 8.00 -30.03
CA THR A 550 22.74 7.46 -28.78
C THR A 550 22.65 8.52 -27.70
N ALA A 551 21.91 8.21 -26.63
CA ALA A 551 21.57 9.17 -25.59
C ALA A 551 22.37 8.96 -24.30
N GLY A 552 22.53 7.70 -23.87
CA GLY A 552 23.21 7.34 -22.62
C GLY A 552 23.39 5.84 -22.49
N HIS A 553 24.40 5.40 -21.73
CA HIS A 553 24.72 3.98 -21.49
C HIS A 553 24.84 3.10 -22.75
N HIS A 554 25.26 3.68 -23.88
CA HIS A 554 25.31 3.03 -25.21
C HIS A 554 23.94 2.59 -25.77
N LEU A 555 22.85 3.12 -25.23
CA LEU A 555 21.49 2.89 -25.70
C LEU A 555 20.97 4.10 -26.48
N THR A 556 20.10 3.84 -27.46
CA THR A 556 19.36 4.88 -28.16
C THR A 556 18.24 5.47 -27.29
N HIS A 557 17.70 6.64 -27.66
CA HIS A 557 16.52 7.18 -26.97
C HIS A 557 15.36 6.18 -26.93
N ARG A 558 15.09 5.43 -28.03
CA ARG A 558 14.07 4.36 -28.04
C ARG A 558 14.38 3.22 -27.06
N GLN A 559 15.63 2.75 -27.02
CA GLN A 559 16.01 1.66 -26.12
C GLN A 559 15.94 2.09 -24.65
N LEU A 560 16.31 3.34 -24.33
CA LEU A 560 16.17 3.92 -22.99
C LEU A 560 14.71 4.04 -22.56
N PHE A 561 13.78 4.39 -23.46
CA PHE A 561 12.35 4.46 -23.13
C PHE A 561 11.84 3.12 -22.61
N PHE A 562 12.12 2.03 -23.34
CA PHE A 562 11.69 0.70 -22.91
C PHE A 562 12.42 0.24 -21.65
N THR A 563 13.70 0.56 -21.51
CA THR A 563 14.49 0.24 -20.31
C THR A 563 13.95 0.94 -19.07
N ALA A 564 13.51 2.20 -19.19
CA ALA A 564 12.87 2.94 -18.11
C ALA A 564 11.51 2.34 -17.74
N PHE A 565 10.65 2.04 -18.73
CA PHE A 565 9.38 1.34 -18.52
C PHE A 565 9.56 0.02 -17.76
N ALA A 566 10.60 -0.77 -18.07
CA ALA A 566 10.88 -2.04 -17.40
C ALA A 566 11.24 -1.90 -15.91
N GLN A 567 11.75 -0.73 -15.49
CA GLN A 567 12.35 -0.53 -14.17
C GLN A 567 11.37 0.00 -13.10
N VAL A 568 10.07 0.23 -13.41
CA VAL A 568 9.17 1.05 -12.56
C VAL A 568 7.85 0.42 -12.08
N LEU A 569 7.47 -0.81 -12.47
CA LEU A 569 6.09 -1.33 -12.29
C LEU A 569 5.89 -2.26 -11.06
N THR A 570 4.82 -2.04 -10.25
CA THR A 570 4.45 -2.90 -9.09
C THR A 570 2.95 -2.96 -8.71
N ASP A 571 2.60 -4.01 -7.95
CA ASP A 571 1.29 -4.35 -7.29
C ASP A 571 0.05 -4.25 -8.19
N PRO A 572 -1.22 -4.35 -7.72
CA PRO A 572 -2.10 -5.56 -7.70
C PRO A 572 -2.56 -6.06 -9.09
N HIS A 573 -1.99 -5.47 -10.13
CA HIS A 573 -1.91 -5.86 -11.51
C HIS A 573 -1.16 -7.21 -11.65
N SER A 574 -0.83 -7.63 -12.87
CA SER A 574 0.03 -8.81 -13.09
C SER A 574 1.40 -8.69 -12.40
N LEU A 575 2.11 -9.81 -12.17
CA LEU A 575 3.47 -9.76 -11.61
C LEU A 575 4.42 -8.89 -12.47
N PRO A 576 5.41 -8.20 -11.88
CA PRO A 576 6.25 -7.23 -12.61
C PRO A 576 6.85 -7.76 -13.93
N ARG A 577 7.36 -9.01 -13.95
CA ARG A 577 7.87 -9.64 -15.18
C ARG A 577 6.82 -9.72 -16.29
N ALA A 578 5.56 -10.01 -15.96
CA ALA A 578 4.47 -10.07 -16.94
C ALA A 578 4.05 -8.66 -17.38
N ARG A 579 3.98 -7.67 -16.48
CA ARG A 579 3.72 -6.26 -16.84
C ARG A 579 4.78 -5.66 -17.74
N VAL A 580 6.02 -6.12 -17.63
CA VAL A 580 7.12 -5.67 -18.51
C VAL A 580 7.15 -6.47 -19.80
N ASN A 581 7.32 -7.80 -19.73
CA ASN A 581 7.57 -8.59 -20.92
C ASN A 581 6.34 -8.67 -21.84
N THR A 582 5.14 -8.85 -21.29
CA THR A 582 3.95 -9.14 -22.10
C THR A 582 3.51 -7.93 -22.95
N PRO A 583 3.45 -6.69 -22.45
CA PRO A 583 3.20 -5.52 -23.30
C PRO A 583 4.30 -5.31 -24.34
N LEU A 584 5.58 -5.39 -23.95
CA LEU A 584 6.72 -5.14 -24.85
C LEU A 584 6.82 -6.18 -25.99
N ALA A 585 6.65 -7.46 -25.68
CA ALA A 585 6.64 -8.53 -26.69
C ALA A 585 5.53 -8.32 -27.74
N ASN A 586 4.43 -7.67 -27.34
CA ASN A 586 3.29 -7.38 -28.20
C ASN A 586 3.36 -5.98 -28.86
N PHE A 587 4.41 -5.20 -28.59
CA PHE A 587 4.60 -3.85 -29.12
C PHE A 587 5.69 -3.83 -30.21
N ALA A 588 5.32 -3.65 -31.47
CA ALA A 588 6.28 -3.71 -32.59
C ALA A 588 7.49 -2.74 -32.45
N PRO A 589 7.33 -1.48 -32.00
CA PRO A 589 8.46 -0.57 -31.82
C PRO A 589 9.51 -1.02 -30.79
N PHE A 590 9.15 -1.90 -29.83
CA PHE A 590 10.12 -2.54 -28.94
C PHE A 590 10.99 -3.53 -29.72
N SER A 591 10.37 -4.45 -30.45
CA SER A 591 11.08 -5.47 -31.23
C SER A 591 11.96 -4.83 -32.33
N GLU A 592 11.53 -3.68 -32.88
CA GLU A 592 12.35 -2.85 -33.78
C GLU A 592 13.57 -2.25 -33.07
N ALA A 593 13.38 -1.60 -31.91
CA ALA A 593 14.46 -0.92 -31.18
C ALA A 593 15.57 -1.88 -30.68
N PHE A 594 15.22 -3.13 -30.38
CA PHE A 594 16.17 -4.17 -29.95
C PHE A 594 16.51 -5.20 -31.05
N HIS A 595 16.03 -5.01 -32.28
CA HIS A 595 16.29 -5.89 -33.43
C HIS A 595 15.93 -7.37 -33.19
N CYS A 596 14.85 -7.63 -32.44
CA CYS A 596 14.45 -8.98 -32.05
C CYS A 596 13.94 -9.80 -33.25
N GLU A 597 14.50 -11.00 -33.46
CA GLU A 597 14.08 -11.91 -34.52
C GLU A 597 12.62 -12.34 -34.36
N ALA A 598 11.89 -12.50 -35.46
CA ALA A 598 10.50 -12.95 -35.43
C ALA A 598 10.40 -14.38 -34.87
N GLY A 599 9.51 -14.58 -33.90
CA GLY A 599 9.37 -15.85 -33.17
C GLY A 599 10.22 -15.97 -31.91
N SER A 600 11.06 -14.97 -31.58
CA SER A 600 11.68 -14.86 -30.24
C SER A 600 10.64 -14.57 -29.16
N GLU A 601 10.98 -14.85 -27.90
CA GLU A 601 10.07 -14.67 -26.74
C GLU A 601 9.51 -13.24 -26.66
N MET A 602 10.35 -12.24 -26.96
CA MET A 602 9.97 -10.83 -27.00
C MET A 602 9.61 -10.31 -28.40
N ASN A 603 9.43 -11.18 -29.39
CA ASN A 603 8.85 -10.86 -30.69
C ASN A 603 8.00 -12.02 -31.28
N PRO A 604 6.93 -12.45 -30.60
CA PRO A 604 6.02 -13.47 -31.11
C PRO A 604 5.39 -13.05 -32.44
N GLU A 605 5.23 -14.00 -33.37
CA GLU A 605 4.62 -13.77 -34.69
C GLU A 605 3.20 -13.18 -34.59
N ALA A 606 2.44 -13.63 -33.60
CA ALA A 606 1.05 -13.22 -33.38
C ALA A 606 0.95 -12.23 -32.20
N LYS A 607 1.20 -10.94 -32.45
CA LYS A 607 1.04 -9.88 -31.44
C LYS A 607 -0.44 -9.60 -31.11
N VAL A 608 -0.80 -9.69 -29.83
CA VAL A 608 -2.10 -9.33 -29.25
C VAL A 608 -2.08 -7.86 -28.84
N SER A 609 -3.10 -7.09 -29.20
CA SER A 609 -3.30 -5.74 -28.68
C SER A 609 -4.75 -5.31 -28.92
N VAL A 610 -5.32 -4.52 -27.99
CA VAL A 610 -6.61 -3.85 -28.23
C VAL A 610 -6.41 -2.67 -29.18
N PHE A 611 -5.34 -1.89 -28.95
CA PHE A 611 -4.99 -0.72 -29.76
C PHE A 611 -4.19 -1.13 -31.02
N ARG A 612 -4.26 -0.33 -32.09
CA ARG A 612 -3.60 -0.61 -33.38
C ARG A 612 -2.12 -0.99 -33.23
N ARG A 613 -1.70 -2.07 -33.92
CA ARG A 613 -0.42 -2.79 -33.76
C ARG A 613 0.87 -2.04 -34.19
N GLY A 614 0.78 -0.86 -34.78
CA GLY A 614 1.95 -0.11 -35.28
C GLY A 614 1.67 1.38 -35.52
N ILE A 615 2.73 2.16 -35.67
CA ILE A 615 2.71 3.62 -35.91
C ILE A 615 2.94 3.86 -37.41
N GLY A 616 1.90 3.62 -38.21
CA GLY A 616 2.00 3.57 -39.67
C GLY A 616 1.80 4.92 -40.37
N GLY A 617 2.88 5.71 -40.47
CA GLY A 617 2.97 6.90 -41.33
C GLY A 617 3.05 8.24 -40.59
N PRO A 618 3.59 9.30 -41.23
CA PRO A 618 3.65 10.63 -40.63
C PRO A 618 2.25 11.18 -40.35
N PRO A 619 2.08 12.01 -39.30
CA PRO A 619 0.78 12.57 -38.96
C PRO A 619 0.21 13.33 -40.17
N ARG A 620 -1.03 13.01 -40.55
CA ARG A 620 -1.76 13.89 -41.45
C ARG A 620 -1.96 15.21 -40.73
N ASN A 621 -1.51 16.32 -41.33
CA ASN A 621 -1.79 17.67 -40.86
C ASN A 621 -3.31 17.92 -40.81
N ILE A 622 -3.93 17.55 -39.69
CA ILE A 622 -5.26 17.99 -39.28
C ILE A 622 -5.00 19.24 -38.45
N PRO A 623 -5.36 20.44 -38.93
CA PRO A 623 -5.04 21.66 -38.20
C PRO A 623 -5.80 21.70 -36.87
N PHE A 624 -5.06 21.88 -35.77
CA PHE A 624 -5.63 22.21 -34.46
C PHE A 624 -6.52 23.46 -34.61
N ARG A 625 -7.83 23.26 -34.55
CA ARG A 625 -8.84 24.32 -34.38
C ARG A 625 -9.74 23.93 -33.22
N GLY A 626 -9.51 24.51 -32.04
CA GLY A 626 -10.35 24.25 -30.86
C GLY A 626 -9.89 24.91 -29.56
N LEU A 627 -8.58 25.09 -29.33
CA LEU A 627 -8.08 25.58 -28.03
C LEU A 627 -8.22 27.10 -27.80
N GLU A 628 -8.17 27.93 -28.84
CA GLU A 628 -8.20 29.40 -28.70
C GLU A 628 -9.54 29.94 -28.17
N SER A 629 -10.63 29.17 -28.26
CA SER A 629 -11.97 29.60 -27.83
C SER A 629 -12.33 29.19 -26.38
N TYR A 630 -11.48 28.46 -25.67
CA TYR A 630 -11.84 27.87 -24.37
C TYR A 630 -11.23 28.54 -23.13
N LEU A 631 -10.14 29.31 -23.27
CA LEU A 631 -9.37 29.79 -22.10
C LEU A 631 -9.57 31.26 -21.69
N GLY A 632 -10.29 32.08 -22.48
CA GLY A 632 -10.86 33.36 -22.02
C GLY A 632 -9.92 34.43 -21.43
N LEU A 633 -8.59 34.27 -21.54
CA LEU A 633 -7.59 35.13 -20.90
C LEU A 633 -6.66 35.80 -21.93
N GLY A 634 -6.25 37.04 -21.63
CA GLY A 634 -5.57 37.92 -22.57
C GLY A 634 -4.05 37.74 -22.63
N GLN A 635 -3.48 38.02 -23.80
CA GLN A 635 -2.06 37.88 -24.17
C GLN A 635 -1.08 38.86 -23.46
N ARG A 636 -1.32 39.23 -22.20
CA ARG A 636 -0.54 40.24 -21.45
C ARG A 636 -0.06 39.84 -20.06
N GLU A 637 -0.40 38.64 -19.60
CA GLU A 637 0.04 38.15 -18.26
C GLU A 637 1.23 37.18 -18.34
N TRP A 638 1.70 36.86 -19.56
CA TRP A 638 2.81 35.93 -19.81
C TRP A 638 4.23 36.55 -19.72
N GLU A 639 4.37 37.88 -19.72
CA GLU A 639 5.68 38.54 -19.85
C GLU A 639 6.42 38.81 -18.51
N ASN A 640 5.82 38.51 -17.36
CA ASN A 640 6.34 38.89 -16.04
C ASN A 640 7.04 37.77 -15.23
N PHE A 641 7.28 36.59 -15.80
CA PHE A 641 7.87 35.44 -15.08
C PHE A 641 9.34 35.13 -15.45
N SER A 642 10.10 36.14 -15.86
CA SER A 642 11.52 36.01 -16.27
C SER A 642 12.44 37.02 -15.58
N ALA A 643 12.69 36.84 -14.29
CA ALA A 643 13.82 37.48 -13.59
C ALA A 643 14.25 36.71 -12.33
N VAL A 644 15.57 36.62 -12.12
CA VAL A 644 16.33 36.07 -10.97
C VAL A 644 16.78 34.59 -11.10
N VAL A 645 17.96 34.40 -11.70
CA VAL A 645 18.85 33.24 -11.53
C VAL A 645 20.30 33.74 -11.55
N GLU A 646 21.01 33.64 -10.42
CA GLU A 646 22.44 33.97 -10.17
C GLU A 646 22.73 33.60 -8.69
N VAL A 647 23.84 32.98 -8.21
CA VAL A 647 25.03 32.26 -8.73
C VAL A 647 25.49 31.30 -7.59
N VAL A 648 26.14 30.15 -7.87
CA VAL A 648 27.42 29.67 -7.23
C VAL A 648 27.83 28.25 -7.71
N GLU A 649 29.14 28.02 -7.75
CA GLU A 649 29.86 27.00 -8.52
C GLU A 649 30.19 25.67 -7.80
N VAL A 650 30.21 24.61 -8.64
CA VAL A 650 31.09 23.42 -8.72
C VAL A 650 32.36 23.37 -7.85
N VAL A 651 32.66 22.18 -7.30
CA VAL A 651 34.02 21.60 -7.21
C VAL A 651 34.01 20.08 -7.53
N GLU A 652 34.78 19.64 -8.53
CA GLU A 652 35.05 18.21 -8.85
C GLU A 652 36.18 17.60 -8.00
N TRP A 653 36.30 16.26 -7.92
CA TRP A 653 37.59 15.52 -8.01
C TRP A 653 37.42 14.06 -8.53
N ARG A 654 38.51 13.42 -8.98
CA ARG A 654 38.52 12.29 -9.95
C ARG A 654 39.10 10.95 -9.42
N VAL A 655 38.46 9.85 -9.84
CA VAL A 655 38.97 8.58 -10.46
C VAL A 655 40.42 8.11 -10.22
N THR A 656 40.63 6.81 -9.93
CA THR A 656 41.58 5.88 -10.63
C THR A 656 41.29 4.39 -10.32
N LEU A 657 41.55 3.51 -11.30
CA LEU A 657 41.24 2.07 -11.36
C LEU A 657 42.55 1.24 -11.49
N VAL A 658 42.64 0.03 -10.93
CA VAL A 658 43.73 -0.94 -11.23
C VAL A 658 43.15 -2.37 -11.42
N ARG A 659 43.70 -3.12 -12.40
CA ARG A 659 43.33 -4.48 -12.83
C ARG A 659 44.41 -5.52 -12.47
N THR A 660 44.01 -6.80 -12.35
CA THR A 660 44.59 -8.01 -13.02
C THR A 660 43.72 -9.24 -12.69
N ALA A 661 43.12 -9.98 -13.64
CA ALA A 661 43.68 -11.12 -14.44
C ALA A 661 43.92 -12.41 -13.59
N SER A 662 43.50 -13.64 -13.93
CA SER A 662 43.18 -14.29 -15.23
C SER A 662 42.24 -15.53 -15.10
N MET A 663 41.62 -16.01 -16.21
CA MET A 663 40.95 -17.33 -16.32
C MET A 663 41.90 -18.41 -16.89
N PRO A 664 41.59 -19.73 -16.80
CA PRO A 664 40.87 -20.41 -17.90
C PRO A 664 39.85 -21.51 -17.49
N SER A 665 39.05 -21.97 -18.46
CA SER A 665 38.01 -23.03 -18.39
C SER A 665 38.45 -24.29 -19.19
N PRO A 666 37.58 -25.24 -19.62
CA PRO A 666 36.31 -25.78 -19.10
C PRO A 666 36.33 -27.33 -18.99
N ASP A 667 35.29 -27.98 -18.44
CA ASP A 667 34.83 -29.27 -18.99
C ASP A 667 33.35 -29.58 -18.66
N ALA A 668 32.68 -30.35 -19.51
CA ALA A 668 31.21 -30.37 -19.61
C ALA A 668 30.51 -31.61 -19.05
N ALA A 669 29.31 -31.43 -18.46
CA ALA A 669 28.13 -32.28 -18.70
C ALA A 669 26.88 -31.78 -17.93
N ALA A 670 25.79 -31.47 -18.64
CA ALA A 670 24.49 -31.22 -18.05
C ALA A 670 23.72 -32.53 -17.77
N ARG A 671 23.14 -32.68 -16.58
CA ARG A 671 21.97 -33.55 -16.32
C ARG A 671 21.06 -32.93 -15.25
N HIS A 672 19.78 -32.79 -15.57
CA HIS A 672 18.75 -32.35 -14.63
C HIS A 672 18.35 -33.50 -13.69
N THR A 673 18.66 -33.35 -12.41
CA THR A 673 17.93 -33.96 -11.28
C THR A 673 17.85 -32.93 -10.15
N GLY A 674 16.73 -32.90 -9.40
CA GLY A 674 16.47 -31.84 -8.42
C GLY A 674 17.47 -31.84 -7.25
N ALA A 675 18.22 -30.75 -7.07
CA ALA A 675 19.28 -30.63 -6.06
C ALA A 675 19.47 -29.20 -5.49
N GLY A 676 18.40 -28.40 -5.43
CA GLY A 676 18.45 -27.01 -4.96
C GLY A 676 18.75 -26.83 -3.45
N VAL A 677 18.49 -27.86 -2.64
CA VAL A 677 18.81 -27.88 -1.19
C VAL A 677 20.23 -28.38 -0.96
N ALA A 678 20.60 -29.52 -1.57
CA ALA A 678 21.94 -30.09 -1.44
C ALA A 678 23.06 -29.17 -1.96
N ARG A 679 22.82 -28.37 -3.01
CA ARG A 679 23.81 -27.36 -3.47
C ARG A 679 24.00 -26.21 -2.49
N ARG A 680 22.93 -25.77 -1.80
CA ARG A 680 23.00 -24.75 -0.73
C ARG A 680 23.75 -25.31 0.47
N GLN A 681 23.41 -26.53 0.90
CA GLN A 681 24.09 -27.20 2.00
C GLN A 681 25.58 -27.44 1.71
N ALA A 682 25.93 -27.93 0.52
CA ALA A 682 27.32 -28.12 0.10
C ALA A 682 28.08 -26.80 -0.11
N HIS A 683 27.42 -25.69 -0.46
CA HIS A 683 28.03 -24.36 -0.45
C HIS A 683 28.32 -23.90 0.98
N HIS A 684 27.37 -24.02 1.91
CA HIS A 684 27.61 -23.72 3.33
C HIS A 684 28.62 -24.67 3.98
N GLU A 685 28.75 -25.92 3.54
CA GLU A 685 29.83 -26.83 3.96
C GLU A 685 31.19 -26.38 3.40
N ARG A 686 31.29 -26.00 2.11
CA ARG A 686 32.52 -25.40 1.56
C ARG A 686 32.91 -24.09 2.27
N MET A 687 31.98 -23.16 2.50
CA MET A 687 32.25 -21.93 3.23
C MET A 687 32.61 -22.19 4.71
N ARG A 688 32.14 -23.28 5.32
CA ARG A 688 32.55 -23.70 6.66
C ARG A 688 33.96 -24.31 6.66
N ASP A 689 34.28 -25.15 5.69
CA ASP A 689 35.61 -25.76 5.53
C ASP A 689 36.68 -24.72 5.16
N GLU A 690 36.31 -23.69 4.39
CA GLU A 690 37.16 -22.56 4.02
C GLU A 690 37.46 -21.69 5.24
N ARG A 691 36.43 -21.26 5.98
CA ARG A 691 36.59 -20.52 7.26
C ARG A 691 37.30 -21.33 8.34
N ALA A 692 37.13 -22.65 8.35
CA ALA A 692 37.87 -23.53 9.26
C ALA A 692 39.36 -23.64 8.88
N ARG A 693 39.72 -23.49 7.60
CA ARG A 693 41.11 -23.42 7.13
C ARG A 693 41.74 -22.06 7.42
N GLU A 694 41.01 -20.96 7.21
CA GLU A 694 41.44 -19.60 7.58
C GLU A 694 41.71 -19.51 9.09
N ALA A 695 40.79 -20.03 9.92
CA ALA A 695 40.97 -20.11 11.37
C ALA A 695 42.11 -21.06 11.80
N ALA A 696 42.38 -22.14 11.05
CA ALA A 696 43.49 -23.05 11.32
C ALA A 696 44.85 -22.53 10.80
N ALA A 697 44.86 -21.60 9.85
CA ALA A 697 46.05 -20.90 9.37
C ALA A 697 46.50 -19.77 10.31
N GLY A 698 45.61 -19.29 11.19
CA GLY A 698 45.90 -18.24 12.16
C GLY A 698 45.82 -16.82 11.61
N GLU A 699 45.23 -16.63 10.43
CA GLU A 699 45.10 -15.33 9.74
C GLU A 699 43.78 -14.59 10.06
N ALA A 700 43.04 -15.05 11.07
CA ALA A 700 41.87 -14.34 11.59
C ALA A 700 42.31 -13.17 12.49
N GLU A 701 42.44 -11.99 11.90
CA GLU A 701 42.77 -10.74 12.60
C GLU A 701 41.65 -10.38 13.60
N LEU A 702 41.99 -10.23 14.87
CA LEU A 702 41.09 -9.76 15.93
C LEU A 702 41.27 -8.25 16.09
N PRO A 703 40.21 -7.48 16.38
CA PRO A 703 40.34 -6.06 16.69
C PRO A 703 41.16 -5.87 17.99
N PRO A 704 41.95 -4.77 18.12
CA PRO A 704 42.73 -4.48 19.33
C PRO A 704 41.84 -4.15 20.55
N GLU A 705 42.42 -4.18 21.75
CA GLU A 705 41.67 -4.02 23.01
C GLU A 705 41.45 -2.57 23.49
N ASP A 706 41.98 -1.54 22.81
CA ASP A 706 41.97 -0.15 23.32
C ASP A 706 41.42 0.91 22.31
N ASP A 707 40.47 1.70 22.83
CA ASP A 707 39.99 3.05 22.43
C ASP A 707 38.96 3.29 21.29
N ALA A 708 37.80 3.81 21.76
CA ALA A 708 36.85 4.78 21.14
C ALA A 708 35.55 4.27 20.45
N VAL A 709 34.42 4.50 21.13
CA VAL A 709 33.04 4.25 20.67
C VAL A 709 32.38 5.55 20.19
N GLU A 710 31.61 5.50 19.09
CA GLU A 710 30.52 6.45 18.79
C GLU A 710 29.17 5.73 18.64
N MET A 711 28.08 6.45 18.94
CA MET A 711 26.82 5.89 19.44
C MET A 711 25.73 5.69 18.37
N ALA A 712 24.91 4.65 18.52
CA ALA A 712 23.66 4.44 17.77
C ALA A 712 22.41 4.48 18.67
N SER A 713 21.34 5.11 18.17
CA SER A 713 20.09 5.36 18.91
C SER A 713 19.07 4.22 18.77
N ALA A 714 18.30 3.97 19.85
CA ALA A 714 17.23 2.95 19.94
C ALA A 714 16.02 3.17 18.99
N VAL A 715 16.10 4.17 18.12
CA VAL A 715 15.10 4.61 17.16
C VAL A 715 14.83 3.59 16.03
N HIS A 716 15.86 2.87 15.56
CA HIS A 716 15.73 1.95 14.41
C HIS A 716 14.96 0.65 14.70
N VAL A 717 14.71 0.31 15.97
CA VAL A 717 14.01 -0.94 16.32
C VAL A 717 12.51 -0.88 16.02
N LEU A 718 11.94 0.33 15.87
CA LEU A 718 10.50 0.55 15.73
C LEU A 718 10.01 0.76 14.28
N ASP A 719 10.90 1.00 13.32
CA ASP A 719 10.49 1.25 11.92
C ASP A 719 10.16 -0.07 11.16
N SER A 720 10.55 -1.24 11.67
CA SER A 720 10.40 -2.56 11.01
C SER A 720 9.01 -3.20 11.08
N VAL A 721 7.97 -2.44 11.41
CA VAL A 721 6.58 -2.94 11.62
C VAL A 721 5.59 -2.39 10.60
N GLY A 722 6.03 -1.47 9.71
CA GLY A 722 5.13 -0.69 8.84
C GLY A 722 4.58 -1.37 7.58
N GLU A 723 5.32 -2.31 6.96
CA GLU A 723 5.03 -2.79 5.59
C GLU A 723 4.84 -4.32 5.46
N VAL A 724 4.71 -5.03 6.58
CA VAL A 724 4.45 -6.48 6.62
C VAL A 724 3.18 -6.84 7.41
N GLY A 725 2.34 -7.68 6.78
CA GLY A 725 1.37 -8.50 7.50
C GLY A 725 2.06 -9.43 8.51
N PRO A 726 1.32 -10.04 9.46
CA PRO A 726 1.86 -10.52 10.73
C PRO A 726 2.75 -11.78 10.64
N ASN A 727 4.01 -11.59 10.23
CA ASN A 727 5.08 -12.59 10.28
C ASN A 727 5.83 -12.53 11.62
N TYR A 728 5.18 -12.95 12.71
CA TYR A 728 5.84 -13.03 14.01
C TYR A 728 6.80 -14.21 14.09
N THR A 729 8.07 -13.94 14.43
CA THR A 729 9.07 -14.98 14.71
C THR A 729 8.85 -15.59 16.11
N LEU A 730 8.89 -16.92 16.20
CA LEU A 730 8.71 -17.66 17.46
C LEU A 730 9.83 -17.37 18.48
N LEU A 731 9.47 -16.84 19.65
CA LEU A 731 10.39 -16.66 20.78
C LEU A 731 10.67 -17.98 21.52
N ARG A 732 11.95 -18.18 21.89
CA ARG A 732 12.46 -19.39 22.57
C ARG A 732 12.20 -19.38 24.10
N SER A 733 12.58 -20.49 24.75
CA SER A 733 12.12 -20.97 26.07
C SER A 733 12.13 -19.98 27.26
N LYS A 734 11.11 -20.10 28.12
CA LYS A 734 10.86 -19.27 29.33
C LYS A 734 11.98 -19.28 30.37
N GLU A 735 12.31 -18.09 30.87
CA GLU A 735 13.24 -17.87 31.99
C GLU A 735 12.68 -18.32 33.37
N THR A 736 13.54 -18.80 34.27
CA THR A 736 13.14 -19.14 35.65
C THR A 736 12.88 -17.91 36.53
N LYS A 737 11.90 -18.00 37.45
CA LYS A 737 11.53 -16.92 38.38
C LYS A 737 12.69 -16.44 39.27
N ALA A 738 13.69 -17.29 39.54
CA ALA A 738 14.86 -16.92 40.34
C ALA A 738 15.82 -16.00 39.57
N LYS A 739 16.18 -16.37 38.33
CA LYS A 739 17.00 -15.50 37.44
C LYS A 739 16.31 -14.17 37.18
N ARG A 740 15.00 -14.18 36.88
CA ARG A 740 14.19 -12.97 36.66
C ARG A 740 14.17 -12.03 37.87
N ARG A 741 14.23 -12.57 39.10
CA ARG A 741 14.28 -11.77 40.35
C ARG A 741 15.66 -11.25 40.70
N LYS A 742 16.74 -11.94 40.29
CA LYS A 742 18.12 -11.44 40.39
C LYS A 742 18.29 -10.26 39.43
N ARG A 743 18.05 -10.48 38.13
CA ARG A 743 18.13 -9.45 37.08
C ARG A 743 17.33 -8.19 37.44
N LYS A 744 16.04 -8.32 37.80
CA LYS A 744 15.21 -7.15 38.17
C LYS A 744 15.70 -6.32 39.36
N ARG A 745 16.62 -6.83 40.20
CA ARG A 745 17.24 -6.05 41.28
C ARG A 745 18.50 -5.34 40.81
N GLU A 746 19.24 -5.96 39.91
CA GLU A 746 20.40 -5.39 39.23
C GLU A 746 19.95 -4.26 38.29
N ASP A 747 18.95 -4.52 37.43
CA ASP A 747 18.31 -3.52 36.57
C ASP A 747 17.84 -2.29 37.37
N ALA A 748 17.17 -2.51 38.51
CA ALA A 748 16.60 -1.44 39.33
C ALA A 748 17.65 -0.64 40.12
N ARG A 749 18.81 -1.24 40.42
CA ARG A 749 19.93 -0.55 41.09
C ARG A 749 20.74 0.25 40.08
N ALA A 750 21.06 -0.34 38.93
CA ALA A 750 21.69 0.35 37.81
C ALA A 750 20.87 1.59 37.38
N ALA A 751 19.56 1.46 37.22
CA ALA A 751 18.68 2.58 36.90
C ALA A 751 18.63 3.68 37.99
N LEU A 752 18.88 3.35 39.26
CA LEU A 752 18.99 4.33 40.35
C LEU A 752 20.34 5.07 40.33
N ASP A 753 21.40 4.37 39.96
CA ASP A 753 22.75 4.92 39.79
C ASP A 753 22.92 5.70 38.46
N GLY A 754 21.85 5.72 37.64
CA GLY A 754 21.72 6.53 36.43
C GLY A 754 22.00 5.78 35.12
N HIS A 755 22.01 4.45 35.14
CA HIS A 755 22.47 3.62 34.03
C HIS A 755 21.39 3.12 33.06
N THR A 756 21.74 3.05 31.78
CA THR A 756 20.92 2.49 30.70
C THR A 756 20.95 0.97 30.72
N VAL A 757 19.78 0.36 30.91
CA VAL A 757 19.63 -1.09 31.02
C VAL A 757 18.78 -1.62 29.87
N LEU A 758 19.40 -2.26 28.89
CA LEU A 758 18.68 -2.96 27.81
C LEU A 758 17.95 -4.22 28.35
N SER A 759 17.21 -4.95 27.51
CA SER A 759 16.60 -6.23 27.89
C SER A 759 17.44 -7.44 27.44
N THR A 760 17.30 -8.61 28.06
CA THR A 760 17.96 -9.83 27.53
C THR A 760 17.16 -10.33 26.32
N GLY A 761 17.83 -10.56 25.20
CA GLY A 761 17.19 -10.77 23.89
C GLY A 761 17.02 -9.48 23.06
N SER A 762 17.39 -8.31 23.58
CA SER A 762 17.52 -7.10 22.75
C SER A 762 18.59 -7.36 21.67
N ARG A 763 18.24 -7.09 20.40
CA ARG A 763 19.20 -6.98 19.31
C ARG A 763 19.82 -5.59 19.32
N LEU A 764 21.07 -5.52 18.95
CA LEU A 764 21.87 -4.30 18.86
C LEU A 764 22.93 -4.49 17.78
N GLU A 765 23.38 -3.40 17.18
CA GLU A 765 24.53 -3.43 16.27
C GLU A 765 25.69 -2.74 16.99
N ILE A 766 26.84 -3.43 17.08
CA ILE A 766 28.05 -2.90 17.69
C ILE A 766 28.95 -2.43 16.56
N PHE A 767 29.27 -1.14 16.56
CA PHE A 767 30.30 -0.60 15.69
C PHE A 767 31.67 -1.00 16.26
N CYS A 768 32.53 -1.55 15.40
CA CYS A 768 33.92 -1.82 15.72
C CYS A 768 34.82 -1.16 14.67
N ASP A 769 36.06 -0.87 15.06
CA ASP A 769 37.04 0.02 14.40
C ASP A 769 37.39 -0.34 12.94
N SER A 770 36.92 -1.48 12.44
CA SER A 770 36.95 -1.87 11.02
C SER A 770 35.89 -1.15 10.14
N GLU A 771 35.40 0.03 10.56
CA GLU A 771 34.28 0.77 9.96
C GLU A 771 33.02 -0.08 9.69
N ARG A 772 32.76 -1.09 10.54
CA ARG A 772 31.74 -2.11 10.28
C ARG A 772 30.86 -2.36 11.49
N TRP A 773 29.56 -2.39 11.24
CA TRP A 773 28.54 -2.75 12.22
C TRP A 773 28.40 -4.28 12.29
N TYR A 774 28.42 -4.80 13.52
CA TYR A 774 28.27 -6.22 13.83
C TYR A 774 26.95 -6.44 14.59
N PRO A 775 25.93 -7.04 13.97
CA PRO A 775 24.69 -7.37 14.66
C PRO A 775 24.94 -8.42 15.74
N ALA A 776 24.43 -8.16 16.94
CA ALA A 776 24.55 -9.02 18.11
C ALA A 776 23.24 -9.04 18.91
N THR A 777 23.12 -10.05 19.77
CA THR A 777 22.01 -10.17 20.72
C THR A 777 22.58 -10.19 22.14
N VAL A 778 22.05 -9.37 23.06
CA VAL A 778 22.47 -9.44 24.46
C VAL A 778 21.85 -10.67 25.16
N MET A 779 22.71 -11.57 25.62
CA MET A 779 22.43 -12.88 26.18
C MET A 779 22.41 -12.90 27.72
N ALA A 780 23.19 -12.04 28.37
CA ALA A 780 23.24 -11.88 29.83
C ALA A 780 23.74 -10.48 30.25
N ARG A 781 23.75 -10.22 31.57
CA ARG A 781 24.32 -9.02 32.19
C ARG A 781 24.92 -9.37 33.54
N GLU A 782 25.99 -8.68 33.91
CA GLU A 782 26.61 -8.73 35.24
C GLU A 782 27.09 -7.33 35.66
N GLU A 783 27.27 -7.13 36.96
CA GLU A 783 27.87 -5.93 37.57
C GLU A 783 29.39 -6.17 37.62
N ASP A 784 30.19 -5.28 37.03
CA ASP A 784 31.66 -5.40 36.99
C ASP A 784 32.32 -5.03 38.33
N GLY A 785 33.66 -5.07 38.37
CA GLY A 785 34.43 -4.81 39.59
C GLY A 785 34.28 -3.38 40.14
N ASP A 786 33.85 -2.42 39.32
CA ASP A 786 33.66 -1.01 39.67
C ASP A 786 32.16 -0.63 39.82
N GLY A 787 31.26 -1.60 39.69
CA GLY A 787 29.82 -1.42 39.89
C GLY A 787 29.01 -1.08 38.63
N ARG A 788 29.60 -1.17 37.43
CA ARG A 788 28.93 -0.85 36.15
C ARG A 788 28.27 -2.07 35.55
N ILE A 789 27.23 -1.87 34.74
CA ILE A 789 26.55 -2.98 34.05
C ILE A 789 27.24 -3.30 32.72
N VAL A 790 27.85 -4.48 32.65
CA VAL A 790 28.36 -5.06 31.40
C VAL A 790 27.33 -6.03 30.81
N HIS A 791 27.29 -6.07 29.48
CA HIS A 791 26.34 -6.82 28.68
C HIS A 791 27.05 -7.98 27.97
N GLU A 792 26.67 -9.23 28.26
CA GLU A 792 27.14 -10.39 27.50
C GLU A 792 26.37 -10.45 26.19
N VAL A 793 27.05 -10.40 25.04
CA VAL A 793 26.45 -10.48 23.71
C VAL A 793 26.96 -11.69 22.93
N GLU A 794 26.11 -12.22 22.05
CA GLU A 794 26.47 -13.21 21.03
C GLU A 794 26.29 -12.56 19.66
N TYR A 795 27.36 -12.52 18.85
CA TYR A 795 27.34 -11.95 17.50
C TYR A 795 26.71 -12.92 16.51
N ASP A 796 25.92 -12.38 15.58
CA ASP A 796 25.34 -13.15 14.48
C ASP A 796 26.44 -13.88 13.68
N GLY A 797 26.28 -15.19 13.53
CA GLY A 797 27.26 -16.05 12.85
C GLY A 797 28.32 -16.69 13.76
N TYR A 798 28.39 -16.32 15.04
CA TYR A 798 29.27 -16.94 16.04
C TYR A 798 28.51 -17.55 17.24
N PRO A 799 27.57 -18.50 17.00
CA PRO A 799 26.83 -19.14 18.08
C PRO A 799 27.79 -19.84 19.05
N ASP A 800 27.41 -19.88 20.34
CA ASP A 800 28.18 -20.45 21.45
C ASP A 800 29.47 -19.69 21.83
N ARG A 801 29.73 -18.52 21.23
CA ARG A 801 30.75 -17.56 21.69
C ARG A 801 30.11 -16.29 22.20
N ARG A 802 30.68 -15.71 23.25
CA ARG A 802 30.11 -14.56 23.95
C ARG A 802 31.18 -13.58 24.38
N TRP A 803 30.83 -12.30 24.33
CA TRP A 803 31.70 -11.17 24.59
C TRP A 803 31.00 -10.17 25.50
N TRP A 804 31.76 -9.50 26.37
CA TRP A 804 31.21 -8.55 27.33
C TRP A 804 31.46 -7.12 26.85
N HIS A 805 30.39 -6.36 26.66
CA HIS A 805 30.44 -4.97 26.22
C HIS A 805 29.86 -4.05 27.30
N MET A 806 30.54 -2.93 27.55
CA MET A 806 30.00 -1.81 28.31
C MET A 806 29.21 -0.91 27.36
N LEU A 807 28.03 -0.43 27.78
CA LEU A 807 27.20 0.51 27.04
C LEU A 807 27.05 1.73 27.96
N ASP A 808 27.40 2.92 27.50
CA ASP A 808 27.67 4.07 28.40
C ASP A 808 26.54 5.11 28.45
N ASP A 809 26.53 5.89 29.53
CA ASP A 809 25.48 6.85 29.87
C ASP A 809 25.98 8.30 29.90
N GLU A 810 25.30 9.20 29.18
CA GLU A 810 25.56 10.64 29.32
C GLU A 810 25.08 11.17 30.68
N ARG A 811 26.04 11.52 31.54
CA ARG A 811 25.75 12.31 32.75
C ARG A 811 25.33 13.73 32.40
N LYS A 812 24.24 14.18 33.02
CA LYS A 812 23.67 15.54 32.95
C LYS A 812 24.70 16.65 32.73
N HIS A 813 24.42 17.52 31.75
CA HIS A 813 25.09 18.80 31.59
C HIS A 813 25.19 19.60 32.89
N GLY A 814 26.41 20.03 33.23
CA GLY A 814 26.64 21.28 33.93
C GLY A 814 27.49 21.21 35.19
N GLU A 815 28.82 21.26 35.05
CA GLU A 815 29.66 21.99 36.00
C GLU A 815 30.97 22.48 35.35
N ARG A 816 30.98 23.76 34.95
CA ARG A 816 32.22 24.53 34.72
C ARG A 816 32.48 25.36 35.98
N LYS A 817 33.54 25.03 36.73
CA LYS A 817 34.37 25.96 37.52
C LYS A 817 35.70 25.29 37.89
N PRO A 818 36.74 26.07 38.19
CA PRO A 818 38.09 25.87 37.64
C PRO A 818 38.90 24.75 38.28
#